data_AF-A0A922LRB6-F1
#
_entry.id   AF-A0A922LRB6-F1
#
_cell.length_a   1.000
_cell.length_b   1.000
_cell.length_c   1.000
_cell.angle_alpha   90.00
_cell.angle_beta   90.00
_cell.angle_gamma   90.00
#
_symmetry.space_group_name_H-M   'P 1'
#
loop_
_entity.id
_entity.type
_entity.pdbx_description
1 polymer ?
#
loop_
_entity_poly.entity_id
_entity_poly.type
_entity_poly.pdbx_seq_one_letter_code
_entity_poly.pdbx_strand_id
1 'polypeptide(L)'
;MRLHGRYGIIVSDLLFAVLKTGYVFKNYFEMSFVNSFVFLLVILSCYTELCLCHDVLVLTVATEKNDALQRFLRSCNLNGFKVKVLGEGIHWRGGYVAKSTGGGQKVNLLKEELTTGAYEPDQLILFVDSYDVVFMQNVDKLLEEYEKFKSKVIFSAEEFCWPQPSLQSLYPEVDSGEKRYLNSGGFIGPASNLIKIINHAPIKDDDDDQLYYTNIFLDSTLRTLYDIELDKTSRIFQNLNGAFSDVELHFNDETGYLFNKIFSTTPIIAHGNGPIKVEFNSLSNYLAYSWSPTKNCQHCNEDNIEFQDISDYPLVVMGIFIEQGTPFIERFFERIAALSYPKSRLHIVGHMAENSKFQSSVAESFNQTFGHQYFSVSWLEENLDEEIARKKVFGYCLAIEDCKYVFAVDSIAQLDNPETLSHLVKMNRSIIAPLLTIRGKAWSNFWGALDADGFYARSSDYMDIIHYNITGIWNVPLVRSAYLISRWAVRKLIDVSNSEMNFAYEARNKNVFMFVDNQMNFGYLIDAKNYTKGKLHNDLWQTMENPQDWEEKYIHPQYFNFAKPEITMTDIDQPCPDVFWFPLVSETFCKHLIEEVENYGQWSTGDNYDPRLEGGYENVPTRDIHMRQIGWEEHWLHILEKYVHKMQKKLFQGYDDKPWARMNFVVRYKPDEQPSLRPHHDASSYTINIGLNQPGKDYKGGGIRYNRYNCSIVNTRVGWAVVSPGRVTHLHEGLATTEGTRYIFVTFVNP
;
A
#
# COMPACT_ATOMS: atom_id res chain seq x y z
N MET A 1 -39.22 -8.74 -21.82
CA MET A 1 -40.47 -8.01 -22.14
C MET A 1 -40.21 -6.53 -21.89
N ARG A 2 -40.60 -5.69 -22.85
CA ARG A 2 -40.20 -4.29 -23.05
C ARG A 2 -40.45 -3.37 -21.84
N LEU A 3 -39.52 -2.47 -21.56
CA LEU A 3 -39.79 -1.10 -21.08
C LEU A 3 -38.75 -0.15 -21.72
N HIS A 4 -39.17 0.47 -22.82
CA HIS A 4 -38.55 1.64 -23.43
C HIS A 4 -39.45 2.83 -23.13
N GLY A 5 -38.87 3.97 -22.73
CA GLY A 5 -39.59 5.24 -22.70
C GLY A 5 -38.93 6.29 -21.84
N ARG A 6 -38.12 7.16 -22.45
CA ARG A 6 -37.93 8.58 -22.07
C ARG A 6 -36.88 9.25 -22.97
N TYR A 7 -37.28 9.61 -24.19
CA TYR A 7 -36.73 10.74 -24.94
C TYR A 7 -37.82 11.16 -25.94
N GLY A 8 -38.70 12.06 -25.51
CA GLY A 8 -39.88 12.44 -26.27
C GLY A 8 -40.71 13.51 -25.57
N ILE A 9 -40.05 14.51 -24.97
CA ILE A 9 -40.72 15.68 -24.37
C ILE A 9 -39.81 16.91 -24.55
N ILE A 10 -39.46 17.25 -25.80
CA ILE A 10 -38.97 18.61 -26.17
C ILE A 10 -39.49 19.01 -27.57
N VAL A 11 -39.96 18.07 -28.39
CA VAL A 11 -40.43 18.36 -29.77
C VAL A 11 -41.94 18.69 -29.86
N SER A 12 -42.76 18.41 -28.83
CA SER A 12 -44.21 18.69 -28.88
C SER A 12 -44.58 20.15 -28.64
N ASP A 13 -43.77 20.90 -27.89
CA ASP A 13 -44.15 22.24 -27.43
C ASP A 13 -43.77 23.35 -28.43
N LEU A 14 -42.80 23.08 -29.31
CA LEU A 14 -42.47 23.97 -30.42
C LEU A 14 -43.49 23.88 -31.58
N LEU A 15 -44.08 22.69 -31.79
CA LEU A 15 -45.04 22.46 -32.87
C LEU A 15 -46.42 23.07 -32.57
N PHE A 16 -46.79 23.22 -31.29
CA PHE A 16 -48.05 23.83 -30.88
C PHE A 16 -48.04 25.36 -30.90
N ALA A 17 -46.86 25.99 -30.86
CA ALA A 17 -46.70 27.44 -30.94
C ALA A 17 -46.86 27.99 -32.38
N VAL A 18 -46.54 27.17 -33.39
CA VAL A 18 -46.60 27.57 -34.81
C VAL A 18 -48.03 27.48 -35.37
N LEU A 19 -48.92 26.67 -34.78
CA LEU A 19 -50.30 26.49 -35.24
C LEU A 19 -51.31 27.50 -34.68
N LYS A 20 -50.89 28.48 -33.85
CA LYS A 20 -51.80 29.47 -33.23
C LYS A 20 -51.69 30.91 -33.75
N THR A 21 -50.80 31.20 -34.69
CA THR A 21 -50.63 32.53 -35.29
C THR A 21 -51.07 32.61 -36.76
N GLY A 22 -51.77 31.61 -37.26
CA GLY A 22 -52.34 31.59 -38.60
C GLY A 22 -53.75 32.18 -38.68
N TYR A 23 -53.95 33.45 -38.31
CA TYR A 23 -55.13 34.22 -38.74
C TYR A 23 -54.73 35.68 -38.94
N VAL A 24 -55.09 36.22 -40.11
CA VAL A 24 -54.80 37.56 -40.63
C VAL A 24 -53.46 37.66 -41.35
N PHE A 25 -53.41 37.26 -42.62
CA PHE A 25 -53.27 38.20 -43.74
C PHE A 25 -53.51 37.46 -45.06
N LYS A 26 -54.47 37.99 -45.82
CA LYS A 26 -54.88 37.54 -47.14
C LYS A 26 -54.07 38.30 -48.18
N ASN A 27 -53.68 37.59 -49.24
CA ASN A 27 -53.05 38.05 -50.48
C ASN A 27 -51.52 38.06 -50.53
N TYR A 28 -51.04 37.51 -51.66
CA TYR A 28 -49.67 37.38 -52.19
C TYR A 28 -48.98 36.01 -51.97
N PHE A 29 -48.50 35.47 -53.09
CA PHE A 29 -47.60 34.32 -53.28
C PHE A 29 -48.18 32.91 -53.47
N GLU A 30 -48.74 32.66 -54.66
CA GLU A 30 -48.82 31.31 -55.28
C GLU A 30 -47.46 30.79 -55.82
N MET A 31 -46.33 31.43 -55.51
CA MET A 31 -44.98 30.99 -55.93
C MET A 31 -44.09 30.47 -54.80
N SER A 32 -44.60 30.35 -53.55
CA SER A 32 -43.78 29.96 -52.40
C SER A 32 -43.87 28.48 -52.01
N PHE A 33 -44.91 27.75 -52.44
CA PHE A 33 -45.15 26.40 -51.93
C PHE A 33 -44.20 25.34 -52.52
N VAL A 34 -43.80 25.51 -53.80
CA VAL A 34 -42.84 24.61 -54.45
C VAL A 34 -41.43 24.84 -53.91
N ASN A 35 -41.05 26.09 -53.63
CA ASN A 35 -39.74 26.40 -53.05
C ASN A 35 -39.62 25.93 -51.60
N SER A 36 -40.67 26.02 -50.78
CA SER A 36 -40.63 25.52 -49.41
C SER A 36 -40.58 24.00 -49.31
N PHE A 37 -41.19 23.27 -50.26
CA PHE A 37 -41.14 21.80 -50.28
C PHE A 37 -39.77 21.28 -50.79
N VAL A 38 -39.17 21.97 -51.76
CA VAL A 38 -37.79 21.70 -52.20
C VAL A 38 -36.80 22.07 -51.09
N PHE A 39 -37.02 23.16 -50.34
CA PHE A 39 -36.18 23.53 -49.20
C PHE A 39 -36.30 22.52 -48.05
N LEU A 40 -37.49 21.95 -47.80
CA LEU A 40 -37.68 20.90 -46.80
C LEU A 40 -37.06 19.57 -47.25
N LEU A 41 -37.10 19.24 -48.54
CA LEU A 41 -36.43 18.06 -49.10
C LEU A 41 -34.91 18.23 -49.19
N VAL A 42 -34.40 19.44 -49.38
CA VAL A 42 -32.97 19.76 -49.31
C VAL A 42 -32.51 19.79 -47.86
N ILE A 43 -33.33 20.26 -46.91
CA ILE A 43 -33.04 20.14 -45.48
C ILE A 43 -33.10 18.68 -45.05
N LEU A 44 -34.11 17.89 -45.47
CA LEU A 44 -34.14 16.45 -45.22
C LEU A 44 -33.00 15.73 -45.94
N SER A 45 -32.60 16.12 -47.15
CA SER A 45 -31.45 15.52 -47.86
C SER A 45 -30.12 15.91 -47.20
N CYS A 46 -30.00 17.14 -46.69
CA CYS A 46 -28.88 17.62 -45.87
C CYS A 46 -28.92 17.10 -44.43
N TYR A 47 -30.04 16.52 -43.96
CA TYR A 47 -30.10 15.76 -42.71
C TYR A 47 -29.88 14.25 -42.94
N THR A 48 -30.08 13.76 -44.17
CA THR A 48 -29.76 12.37 -44.54
C THR A 48 -28.34 12.19 -45.09
N GLU A 49 -27.68 13.25 -45.57
CA GLU A 49 -26.23 13.29 -45.78
C GLU A 49 -25.57 13.98 -44.59
N LEU A 50 -24.66 13.27 -43.90
CA LEU A 50 -23.94 13.63 -42.66
C LEU A 50 -24.67 13.42 -41.33
N CYS A 51 -25.20 12.21 -41.12
CA CYS A 51 -24.96 11.52 -39.86
C CYS A 51 -24.67 10.05 -40.17
N LEU A 52 -23.55 9.79 -40.88
CA LEU A 52 -22.91 8.48 -40.84
C LEU A 52 -22.44 8.29 -39.40
N CYS A 53 -23.34 7.82 -38.54
CA CYS A 53 -22.96 7.22 -37.26
C CYS A 53 -22.23 5.93 -37.64
N HIS A 54 -20.93 6.06 -37.93
CA HIS A 54 -20.07 4.89 -38.12
C HIS A 54 -20.09 4.14 -36.78
N ASP A 55 -20.84 3.04 -36.70
CA ASP A 55 -20.90 2.20 -35.51
C ASP A 55 -19.57 1.46 -35.36
N VAL A 56 -18.64 2.05 -34.60
CA VAL A 56 -17.33 1.44 -34.33
C VAL A 56 -17.51 0.26 -33.38
N LEU A 57 -17.12 -0.93 -33.83
CA LEU A 57 -17.02 -2.11 -32.98
C LEU A 57 -15.56 -2.42 -32.68
N VAL A 58 -15.22 -2.53 -31.39
CA VAL A 58 -13.91 -2.97 -30.94
C VAL A 58 -13.90 -4.50 -30.87
N LEU A 59 -13.00 -5.12 -31.62
CA LEU A 59 -12.70 -6.55 -31.50
C LEU A 59 -11.37 -6.70 -30.78
N THR A 60 -11.31 -7.61 -29.81
CA THR A 60 -10.07 -7.94 -29.13
C THR A 60 -10.01 -9.43 -28.82
N VAL A 61 -8.83 -9.93 -28.48
CA VAL A 61 -8.63 -11.33 -28.07
C VAL A 61 -8.23 -11.37 -26.61
N ALA A 62 -8.93 -12.21 -25.84
CA ALA A 62 -8.53 -12.59 -24.50
C ALA A 62 -9.00 -14.02 -24.21
N THR A 63 -8.07 -14.88 -23.85
CA THR A 63 -8.37 -16.28 -23.50
C THR A 63 -8.83 -16.45 -22.06
N GLU A 64 -8.52 -15.47 -21.20
CA GLU A 64 -8.86 -15.48 -19.78
C GLU A 64 -9.38 -14.12 -19.30
N LYS A 65 -10.37 -14.14 -18.40
CA LYS A 65 -10.73 -12.98 -17.58
C LYS A 65 -9.71 -12.77 -16.46
N ASN A 66 -8.92 -11.70 -16.58
CA ASN A 66 -7.92 -11.25 -15.61
C ASN A 66 -7.99 -9.73 -15.40
N ASP A 67 -7.19 -9.18 -14.50
CA ASP A 67 -7.25 -7.76 -14.12
C ASP A 67 -6.88 -6.83 -15.29
N ALA A 68 -5.98 -7.27 -16.16
CA ALA A 68 -5.58 -6.55 -17.36
C ALA A 68 -6.73 -6.39 -18.37
N LEU A 69 -7.50 -7.47 -18.61
CA LEU A 69 -8.72 -7.40 -19.43
C LEU A 69 -9.78 -6.51 -18.77
N GLN A 70 -9.94 -6.56 -17.45
CA GLN A 70 -10.90 -5.69 -16.76
C GLN A 70 -10.53 -4.21 -16.91
N ARG A 71 -9.24 -3.86 -16.77
CA ARG A 71 -8.76 -2.50 -17.04
C ARG A 71 -9.10 -2.04 -18.46
N PHE A 72 -8.84 -2.90 -19.45
CA PHE A 72 -9.16 -2.63 -20.85
C PHE A 72 -10.66 -2.37 -21.05
N LEU A 73 -11.51 -3.32 -20.61
CA LEU A 73 -12.97 -3.22 -20.75
C LEU A 73 -13.54 -1.99 -20.05
N ARG A 74 -13.02 -1.67 -18.84
CA ARG A 74 -13.37 -0.45 -18.11
C ARG A 74 -13.04 0.79 -18.94
N SER A 75 -11.83 0.87 -19.49
CA SER A 75 -11.40 2.01 -20.31
C SER A 75 -12.26 2.18 -21.58
N CYS A 76 -12.64 1.08 -22.22
CA CYS A 76 -13.54 1.10 -23.38
C CYS A 76 -14.93 1.61 -23.01
N ASN A 77 -15.53 1.05 -21.94
CA ASN A 77 -16.89 1.38 -21.51
C ASN A 77 -17.02 2.86 -21.11
N LEU A 78 -16.05 3.38 -20.34
CA LEU A 78 -16.04 4.80 -19.93
C LEU A 78 -15.89 5.77 -21.10
N ASN A 79 -15.29 5.31 -22.21
CA ASN A 79 -15.09 6.10 -23.42
C ASN A 79 -16.13 5.83 -24.52
N GLY A 80 -17.18 5.06 -24.22
CA GLY A 80 -18.30 4.82 -25.13
C GLY A 80 -18.06 3.76 -26.22
N PHE A 81 -17.04 2.91 -26.07
CA PHE A 81 -16.73 1.86 -27.04
C PHE A 81 -17.52 0.57 -26.76
N LYS A 82 -18.12 0.02 -27.82
CA LYS A 82 -18.68 -1.34 -27.80
C LYS A 82 -17.56 -2.34 -28.06
N VAL A 83 -17.44 -3.36 -27.21
CA VAL A 83 -16.38 -4.36 -27.28
C VAL A 83 -16.96 -5.75 -27.46
N LYS A 84 -16.36 -6.55 -28.33
CA LYS A 84 -16.53 -8.01 -28.39
C LYS A 84 -15.19 -8.70 -28.15
N VAL A 85 -15.13 -9.50 -27.09
CA VAL A 85 -13.95 -10.28 -26.72
C VAL A 85 -14.01 -11.65 -27.39
N LEU A 86 -12.95 -12.01 -28.11
CA LEU A 86 -12.81 -13.26 -28.83
C LEU A 86 -11.91 -14.23 -28.06
N GLY A 87 -12.24 -15.52 -28.11
CA GLY A 87 -11.39 -16.58 -27.57
C GLY A 87 -11.53 -16.85 -26.08
N GLU A 88 -12.50 -16.22 -25.39
CA GLU A 88 -12.71 -16.43 -23.96
C GLU A 88 -12.97 -17.92 -23.65
N GLY A 89 -12.19 -18.47 -22.71
CA GLY A 89 -12.30 -19.87 -22.29
C GLY A 89 -11.60 -20.87 -23.21
N ILE A 90 -11.01 -20.42 -24.32
CA ILE A 90 -10.22 -21.24 -25.23
C ILE A 90 -8.76 -21.26 -24.76
N HIS A 91 -8.08 -22.40 -24.91
CA HIS A 91 -6.66 -22.51 -24.63
C HIS A 91 -5.83 -21.65 -25.59
N TRP A 92 -4.90 -20.85 -25.05
CA TRP A 92 -3.96 -20.08 -25.84
C TRP A 92 -2.92 -20.99 -26.52
N ARG A 93 -2.89 -20.99 -27.84
CA ARG A 93 -1.95 -21.73 -28.69
C ARG A 93 -1.02 -20.79 -29.47
N GLY A 94 -1.11 -19.48 -29.24
CA GLY A 94 -0.35 -18.47 -29.96
C GLY A 94 1.12 -18.31 -29.58
N GLY A 95 1.77 -19.34 -29.03
CA GLY A 95 3.16 -19.25 -28.57
C GLY A 95 3.34 -18.36 -27.33
N TYR A 96 4.58 -18.09 -26.94
CA TYR A 96 4.89 -17.27 -25.76
C TYR A 96 5.21 -15.82 -26.14
N VAL A 97 4.17 -15.08 -26.52
CA VAL A 97 4.25 -13.70 -27.05
C VAL A 97 4.95 -12.68 -26.12
N ALA A 98 5.07 -12.98 -24.84
CA ALA A 98 5.82 -12.13 -23.90
C ALA A 98 7.35 -12.25 -24.05
N LYS A 99 7.86 -13.34 -24.64
CA LYS A 99 9.32 -13.59 -24.80
C LYS A 99 9.77 -13.93 -26.22
N SER A 100 8.84 -14.23 -27.13
CA SER A 100 9.15 -14.62 -28.52
C SER A 100 8.07 -14.17 -29.48
N THR A 101 8.26 -14.46 -30.77
CA THR A 101 7.23 -14.35 -31.81
C THR A 101 6.02 -15.25 -31.52
N GLY A 102 4.88 -14.91 -32.11
CA GLY A 102 3.63 -15.67 -31.99
C GLY A 102 2.39 -14.82 -32.23
N GLY A 103 1.24 -15.26 -31.74
CA GLY A 103 0.00 -14.48 -31.80
C GLY A 103 -0.90 -14.77 -33.01
N GLY A 104 -0.50 -15.65 -33.92
CA GLY A 104 -1.30 -16.04 -35.10
C GLY A 104 -2.70 -16.56 -34.77
N GLN A 105 -2.91 -17.13 -33.58
CA GLN A 105 -4.23 -17.50 -33.07
C GLN A 105 -5.18 -16.30 -33.03
N LYS A 106 -4.69 -15.08 -32.75
CA LYS A 106 -5.50 -13.85 -32.80
C LYS A 106 -6.06 -13.61 -34.19
N VAL A 107 -5.22 -13.78 -35.22
CA VAL A 107 -5.61 -13.63 -36.63
C VAL A 107 -6.64 -14.69 -37.01
N ASN A 108 -6.45 -15.94 -36.59
CA ASN A 108 -7.40 -17.02 -36.86
C ASN A 108 -8.76 -16.79 -36.19
N LEU A 109 -8.78 -16.32 -34.94
CA LEU A 109 -10.03 -15.96 -34.24
C LEU A 109 -10.72 -14.77 -34.90
N LEU A 110 -9.96 -13.74 -35.31
CA LEU A 110 -10.50 -12.59 -36.02
C LEU A 110 -11.06 -12.99 -37.40
N LYS A 111 -10.38 -13.89 -38.10
CA LYS A 111 -10.83 -14.46 -39.38
C LYS A 111 -12.14 -15.22 -39.23
N GLU A 112 -12.25 -16.08 -38.21
CA GLU A 112 -13.48 -16.79 -37.90
C GLU A 112 -14.62 -15.80 -37.62
N GLU A 113 -14.37 -14.82 -36.76
CA GLU A 113 -15.36 -13.82 -36.36
C GLU A 113 -15.84 -12.97 -37.54
N LEU A 114 -14.93 -12.36 -38.30
CA LEU A 114 -15.29 -11.46 -39.40
C LEU A 114 -15.86 -12.20 -40.62
N THR A 115 -15.60 -13.49 -40.77
CA THR A 115 -16.16 -14.29 -41.88
C THR A 115 -17.54 -14.87 -41.54
N THR A 116 -17.80 -15.15 -40.26
CA THR A 116 -19.07 -15.74 -39.80
C THR A 116 -20.06 -14.70 -39.28
N GLY A 117 -19.56 -13.56 -38.79
CA GLY A 117 -20.36 -12.46 -38.31
C GLY A 117 -21.07 -11.70 -39.43
N ALA A 118 -22.27 -11.21 -39.15
CA ALA A 118 -23.00 -10.31 -40.03
C ALA A 118 -22.59 -8.86 -39.70
N TYR A 119 -21.57 -8.36 -40.41
CA TYR A 119 -21.10 -6.97 -40.33
C TYR A 119 -21.45 -6.22 -41.60
N GLU A 120 -21.90 -4.98 -41.48
CA GLU A 120 -22.12 -4.13 -42.65
C GLU A 120 -20.77 -3.83 -43.32
N PRO A 121 -20.68 -3.82 -44.67
CA PRO A 121 -19.39 -3.72 -45.37
C PRO A 121 -18.55 -2.48 -45.02
N ASP A 122 -19.22 -1.38 -44.66
CA ASP A 122 -18.67 -0.08 -44.28
C ASP A 122 -18.60 0.14 -42.76
N GLN A 123 -19.09 -0.81 -41.95
CA GLN A 123 -18.94 -0.76 -40.50
C GLN A 123 -17.46 -0.72 -40.12
N LEU A 124 -17.08 0.26 -39.29
CA LEU A 124 -15.70 0.36 -38.80
C LEU A 124 -15.45 -0.66 -37.70
N ILE A 125 -14.42 -1.47 -37.91
CA ILE A 125 -13.92 -2.43 -36.94
C ILE A 125 -12.56 -1.93 -36.46
N LEU A 126 -12.42 -1.78 -35.16
CA LEU A 126 -11.16 -1.48 -34.49
C LEU A 126 -10.67 -2.77 -33.81
N PHE A 127 -9.59 -3.36 -34.32
CA PHE A 127 -8.91 -4.42 -33.62
C PHE A 127 -7.82 -3.85 -32.72
N VAL A 128 -7.76 -4.31 -31.47
CA VAL A 128 -6.66 -4.02 -30.54
C VAL A 128 -6.36 -5.22 -29.66
N ASP A 129 -5.12 -5.31 -29.18
CA ASP A 129 -4.79 -6.16 -28.03
C ASP A 129 -5.57 -5.70 -26.78
N SER A 130 -5.69 -6.56 -25.76
CA SER A 130 -6.47 -6.26 -24.55
C SER A 130 -5.62 -6.07 -23.30
N TYR A 131 -4.72 -7.01 -22.99
CA TYR A 131 -4.07 -7.04 -21.68
C TYR A 131 -3.19 -5.81 -21.38
N ASP A 132 -2.64 -5.17 -22.41
CA ASP A 132 -1.72 -4.04 -22.31
C ASP A 132 -2.21 -2.82 -23.09
N VAL A 133 -3.53 -2.65 -23.21
CA VAL A 133 -4.16 -1.53 -23.92
C VAL A 133 -5.11 -0.76 -22.99
N VAL A 134 -5.09 0.57 -23.11
CA VAL A 134 -6.00 1.49 -22.40
C VAL A 134 -6.51 2.57 -23.37
N PHE A 135 -7.82 2.76 -23.40
CA PHE A 135 -8.47 3.87 -24.11
C PHE A 135 -8.46 5.13 -23.25
N MET A 136 -8.00 6.23 -23.82
CA MET A 136 -7.83 7.53 -23.14
C MET A 136 -8.83 8.58 -23.61
N GLN A 137 -9.43 8.39 -24.79
CA GLN A 137 -10.41 9.31 -25.37
C GLN A 137 -11.62 8.55 -25.91
N ASN A 138 -12.71 9.29 -26.15
CA ASN A 138 -14.00 8.74 -26.56
C ASN A 138 -14.07 8.36 -28.05
N VAL A 139 -15.13 7.62 -28.40
CA VAL A 139 -15.39 7.16 -29.77
C VAL A 139 -15.52 8.31 -30.78
N ASP A 140 -16.07 9.45 -30.38
CA ASP A 140 -16.21 10.62 -31.27
C ASP A 140 -14.84 11.17 -31.67
N LYS A 141 -13.89 11.23 -30.73
CA LYS A 141 -12.51 11.65 -31.01
C LYS A 141 -11.76 10.67 -31.89
N LEU A 142 -12.01 9.38 -31.74
CA LEU A 142 -11.48 8.37 -32.66
C LEU A 142 -11.95 8.63 -34.09
N LEU A 143 -13.25 8.86 -34.29
CA LEU A 143 -13.83 9.12 -35.60
C LEU A 143 -13.25 10.41 -36.22
N GLU A 144 -13.10 11.47 -35.43
CA GLU A 144 -12.49 12.73 -35.87
C GLU A 144 -11.04 12.52 -36.36
N GLU A 145 -10.22 11.76 -35.63
CA GLU A 145 -8.85 11.46 -36.06
C GLU A 145 -8.81 10.48 -37.24
N TYR A 146 -9.70 9.49 -37.29
CA TYR A 146 -9.79 8.53 -38.38
C TYR A 146 -10.13 9.20 -39.72
N GLU A 147 -11.05 10.17 -39.72
CA GLU A 147 -11.43 10.94 -40.92
C GLU A 147 -10.30 11.82 -41.49
N LYS A 148 -9.24 12.08 -40.71
CA LYS A 148 -8.06 12.85 -41.17
C LYS A 148 -7.10 12.01 -42.01
N PHE A 149 -7.18 10.68 -41.93
CA PHE A 149 -6.36 9.79 -42.75
C PHE A 149 -6.89 9.70 -44.18
N LYS A 150 -6.00 9.42 -45.13
CA LYS A 150 -6.37 9.33 -46.55
C LYS A 150 -6.80 7.92 -46.94
N SER A 151 -6.25 6.93 -46.25
CA SER A 151 -6.56 5.52 -46.46
C SER A 151 -7.67 5.02 -45.54
N LYS A 152 -8.34 3.95 -45.96
CA LYS A 152 -9.42 3.31 -45.19
C LYS A 152 -8.93 2.43 -44.05
N VAL A 153 -7.76 1.81 -44.17
CA VAL A 153 -7.24 0.90 -43.14
C VAL A 153 -6.00 1.50 -42.51
N ILE A 154 -6.07 1.80 -41.22
CA ILE A 154 -4.99 2.43 -40.48
C ILE A 154 -4.43 1.44 -39.47
N PHE A 155 -3.17 1.06 -39.64
CA PHE A 155 -2.42 0.29 -38.65
C PHE A 155 -1.64 1.22 -37.72
N SER A 156 -1.45 0.78 -36.47
CA SER A 156 -0.55 1.46 -35.56
C SER A 156 0.91 1.39 -36.05
N ALA A 157 1.69 2.41 -35.73
CA ALA A 157 3.12 2.48 -36.07
C ALA A 157 4.01 2.42 -34.83
N GLU A 158 5.23 1.91 -34.98
CA GLU A 158 6.24 1.80 -33.91
C GLU A 158 7.67 2.10 -34.40
N GLU A 159 8.59 2.23 -33.44
CA GLU A 159 10.01 2.54 -33.65
C GLU A 159 10.82 1.36 -34.21
N PHE A 160 10.38 0.12 -33.96
CA PHE A 160 11.16 -1.07 -34.26
C PHE A 160 10.56 -1.90 -35.39
N CYS A 161 11.39 -2.26 -36.36
CA CYS A 161 11.02 -3.25 -37.38
C CYS A 161 11.16 -4.66 -36.80
N TRP A 162 10.09 -5.14 -36.17
CA TRP A 162 10.01 -6.44 -35.53
C TRP A 162 8.98 -7.34 -36.24
N PRO A 163 9.17 -8.68 -36.31
CA PRO A 163 10.28 -9.46 -35.76
C PRO A 163 11.51 -9.58 -36.67
N GLN A 164 11.44 -9.11 -37.92
CA GLN A 164 12.53 -9.22 -38.90
C GLN A 164 13.15 -7.86 -39.26
N PRO A 165 14.23 -7.42 -38.58
CA PRO A 165 14.90 -6.16 -38.87
C PRO A 165 15.44 -6.02 -40.30
N SER A 166 15.68 -7.13 -40.99
CA SER A 166 16.11 -7.13 -42.39
C SER A 166 15.06 -6.54 -43.36
N LEU A 167 13.81 -6.42 -42.93
CA LEU A 167 12.73 -5.86 -43.75
C LEU A 167 12.68 -4.32 -43.75
N GLN A 168 13.51 -3.65 -42.93
CA GLN A 168 13.49 -2.19 -42.77
C GLN A 168 13.59 -1.44 -44.10
N SER A 169 14.45 -1.89 -45.01
CA SER A 169 14.68 -1.22 -46.31
C SER A 169 13.51 -1.35 -47.28
N LEU A 170 12.57 -2.26 -47.03
CA LEU A 170 11.37 -2.45 -47.85
C LEU A 170 10.22 -1.53 -47.43
N TYR A 171 10.25 -1.01 -46.20
CA TYR A 171 9.26 -0.04 -45.75
C TYR A 171 9.37 1.25 -46.55
N PRO A 172 8.25 1.92 -46.90
CA PRO A 172 8.30 3.26 -47.46
C PRO A 172 9.10 4.22 -46.56
N GLU A 173 9.79 5.17 -47.17
CA GLU A 173 10.39 6.28 -46.42
C GLU A 173 9.29 7.14 -45.79
N VAL A 174 9.58 7.68 -44.62
CA VAL A 174 8.69 8.55 -43.83
C VAL A 174 9.41 9.86 -43.52
N ASP A 175 8.66 10.89 -43.09
CA ASP A 175 9.29 12.16 -42.74
C ASP A 175 10.20 12.00 -41.51
N SER A 176 11.16 12.90 -41.35
CA SER A 176 12.12 12.81 -40.25
C SER A 176 11.41 12.83 -38.90
N GLY A 177 11.64 11.79 -38.09
CA GLY A 177 11.02 11.63 -36.76
C GLY A 177 9.69 10.88 -36.77
N GLU A 178 9.09 10.59 -37.92
CA GLU A 178 7.88 9.76 -38.01
C GLU A 178 8.16 8.28 -37.73
N LYS A 179 7.19 7.60 -37.13
CA LYS A 179 7.25 6.15 -36.91
C LYS A 179 7.09 5.41 -38.23
N ARG A 180 8.02 4.51 -38.53
CA ARG A 180 8.14 3.89 -39.86
C ARG A 180 7.51 2.50 -39.96
N TYR A 181 7.45 1.74 -38.87
CA TYR A 181 7.18 0.30 -38.92
C TYR A 181 5.79 -0.05 -38.39
N LEU A 182 5.19 -1.09 -38.96
CA LEU A 182 3.84 -1.56 -38.59
C LEU A 182 3.87 -2.28 -37.24
N ASN A 183 2.88 -2.01 -36.39
CA ASN A 183 2.57 -2.81 -35.20
C ASN A 183 1.15 -3.39 -35.30
N SER A 184 1.01 -4.71 -35.07
CA SER A 184 -0.28 -5.43 -35.24
C SER A 184 -1.21 -5.34 -34.03
N GLY A 185 -0.76 -4.77 -32.91
CA GLY A 185 -1.54 -4.65 -31.69
C GLY A 185 -2.68 -3.63 -31.76
N GLY A 186 -2.79 -2.88 -32.87
CA GLY A 186 -3.88 -1.96 -33.12
C GLY A 186 -4.06 -1.62 -34.59
N PHE A 187 -5.27 -1.76 -35.12
CA PHE A 187 -5.65 -1.29 -36.45
C PHE A 187 -7.16 -1.07 -36.58
N ILE A 188 -7.55 -0.14 -37.45
CA ILE A 188 -8.95 0.21 -37.72
C ILE A 188 -9.25 0.26 -39.21
N GLY A 189 -10.44 -0.20 -39.61
CA GLY A 189 -10.95 0.01 -40.96
C GLY A 189 -12.31 -0.64 -41.21
N PRO A 190 -12.88 -0.46 -42.41
CA PRO A 190 -14.16 -1.07 -42.77
C PRO A 190 -14.08 -2.60 -42.72
N ALA A 191 -15.13 -3.26 -42.24
CA ALA A 191 -15.22 -4.72 -42.14
C ALA A 191 -14.87 -5.40 -43.48
N SER A 192 -15.36 -4.87 -44.60
CA SER A 192 -15.09 -5.42 -45.93
C SER A 192 -13.62 -5.37 -46.36
N ASN A 193 -12.85 -4.38 -45.88
CA ASN A 193 -11.41 -4.29 -46.12
C ASN A 193 -10.67 -5.28 -45.21
N LEU A 194 -11.01 -5.32 -43.92
CA LEU A 194 -10.35 -6.21 -42.95
C LEU A 194 -10.56 -7.69 -43.30
N ILE A 195 -11.76 -8.08 -43.76
CA ILE A 195 -12.06 -9.42 -44.25
C ILE A 195 -11.11 -9.83 -45.39
N LYS A 196 -10.76 -8.92 -46.29
CA LYS A 196 -9.81 -9.21 -47.39
C LYS A 196 -8.38 -9.40 -46.87
N ILE A 197 -7.97 -8.56 -45.91
CA ILE A 197 -6.62 -8.62 -45.31
C ILE A 197 -6.41 -9.93 -44.55
N ILE A 198 -7.29 -10.27 -43.60
CA ILE A 198 -7.15 -11.47 -42.75
C ILE A 198 -7.33 -12.79 -43.52
N ASN A 199 -7.94 -12.74 -44.71
CA ASN A 199 -8.09 -13.89 -45.59
C ASN A 199 -7.03 -14.00 -46.67
N HIS A 200 -6.07 -13.06 -46.74
CA HIS A 200 -5.07 -13.01 -47.80
C HIS A 200 -4.20 -14.29 -47.86
N ALA A 201 -3.74 -14.74 -46.70
CA ALA A 201 -2.96 -15.97 -46.55
C ALA A 201 -3.37 -16.75 -45.30
N PRO A 202 -3.18 -18.09 -45.27
CA PRO A 202 -3.31 -18.88 -44.04
C PRO A 202 -2.18 -18.58 -43.05
N ILE A 203 -2.44 -18.76 -41.76
CA ILE A 203 -1.48 -18.58 -40.66
C ILE A 203 -1.71 -19.65 -39.60
N LYS A 204 -0.64 -20.21 -39.02
CA LYS A 204 -0.77 -21.14 -37.89
C LYS A 204 -1.01 -20.38 -36.59
N ASP A 205 -1.57 -21.05 -35.58
CA ASP A 205 -1.84 -20.40 -34.29
C ASP A 205 -0.55 -19.81 -33.68
N ASP A 206 0.59 -20.48 -33.79
CA ASP A 206 1.89 -20.10 -33.21
C ASP A 206 2.78 -19.27 -34.14
N ASP A 207 2.35 -19.00 -35.38
CA ASP A 207 3.05 -18.06 -36.27
C ASP A 207 2.90 -16.62 -35.76
N ASP A 208 3.74 -15.71 -36.26
CA ASP A 208 3.78 -14.31 -35.83
C ASP A 208 2.71 -13.45 -36.51
N ASP A 209 1.81 -12.85 -35.73
CA ASP A 209 0.75 -11.98 -36.27
C ASP A 209 1.32 -10.69 -36.85
N GLN A 210 2.35 -10.10 -36.24
CA GLN A 210 2.97 -8.87 -36.74
C GLN A 210 3.67 -9.08 -38.08
N LEU A 211 4.38 -10.19 -38.27
CA LEU A 211 5.01 -10.56 -39.52
C LEU A 211 3.98 -10.82 -40.63
N TYR A 212 2.83 -11.41 -40.28
CA TYR A 212 1.72 -11.62 -41.23
C TYR A 212 1.25 -10.30 -41.85
N TYR A 213 0.92 -9.31 -41.02
CA TYR A 213 0.47 -8.00 -41.49
C TYR A 213 1.61 -7.19 -42.14
N THR A 214 2.85 -7.31 -41.63
CA THR A 214 4.04 -6.68 -42.24
C THR A 214 4.24 -7.13 -43.68
N ASN A 215 4.15 -8.42 -43.96
CA ASN A 215 4.33 -8.94 -45.32
C ASN A 215 3.26 -8.40 -46.29
N ILE A 216 2.01 -8.26 -45.83
CA ILE A 216 0.92 -7.67 -46.62
C ILE A 216 1.20 -6.18 -46.88
N PHE A 217 1.65 -5.44 -45.86
CA PHE A 217 1.94 -4.01 -45.97
C PHE A 217 3.14 -3.71 -46.89
N LEU A 218 4.17 -4.56 -46.88
CA LEU A 218 5.38 -4.39 -47.68
C LEU A 218 5.14 -4.64 -49.17
N ASP A 219 4.17 -5.47 -49.53
CA ASP A 219 3.73 -5.60 -50.92
C ASP A 219 2.96 -4.34 -51.36
N SER A 220 3.60 -3.52 -52.19
CA SER A 220 3.02 -2.27 -52.69
C SER A 220 1.68 -2.44 -53.42
N THR A 221 1.45 -3.59 -54.06
CA THR A 221 0.21 -3.90 -54.77
C THR A 221 -0.90 -4.17 -53.77
N LEU A 222 -0.62 -4.99 -52.74
CA LEU A 222 -1.59 -5.31 -51.70
C LEU A 222 -1.88 -4.10 -50.80
N ARG A 223 -0.86 -3.33 -50.44
CA ARG A 223 -1.00 -2.08 -49.67
C ARG A 223 -1.94 -1.10 -50.37
N THR A 224 -1.81 -0.95 -51.68
CA THR A 224 -2.71 -0.10 -52.48
C THR A 224 -4.10 -0.72 -52.63
N LEU A 225 -4.19 -2.03 -52.86
CA LEU A 225 -5.44 -2.76 -53.05
C LEU A 225 -6.34 -2.72 -51.80
N TYR A 226 -5.74 -2.90 -50.62
CA TYR A 226 -6.45 -2.92 -49.34
C TYR A 226 -6.52 -1.54 -48.68
N ASP A 227 -5.89 -0.54 -49.30
CA ASP A 227 -5.88 0.86 -48.87
C ASP A 227 -5.36 1.03 -47.44
N ILE A 228 -4.11 0.60 -47.24
CA ILE A 228 -3.44 0.54 -45.95
C ILE A 228 -2.47 1.71 -45.76
N GLU A 229 -2.61 2.42 -44.63
CA GLU A 229 -1.71 3.46 -44.13
C GLU A 229 -1.28 3.16 -42.69
N LEU A 230 -0.17 3.75 -42.24
CA LEU A 230 0.31 3.65 -40.86
C LEU A 230 0.02 4.96 -40.11
N ASP A 231 -0.34 4.89 -38.83
CA ASP A 231 -0.45 6.03 -37.92
C ASP A 231 0.94 6.50 -37.45
N LYS A 232 1.68 7.12 -38.36
CA LYS A 232 3.10 7.49 -38.19
C LYS A 232 3.36 8.54 -37.11
N THR A 233 2.33 9.30 -36.72
CA THR A 233 2.42 10.42 -35.78
C THR A 233 1.63 10.17 -34.48
N SER A 234 1.22 8.91 -34.26
CA SER A 234 0.50 8.48 -33.06
C SER A 234 -0.75 9.31 -32.74
N ARG A 235 -1.59 9.57 -33.76
CA ARG A 235 -2.87 10.27 -33.60
C ARG A 235 -3.92 9.41 -32.93
N ILE A 236 -4.00 8.14 -33.35
CA ILE A 236 -4.92 7.15 -32.79
C ILE A 236 -4.17 6.26 -31.81
N PHE A 237 -3.02 5.72 -32.22
CA PHE A 237 -2.30 4.67 -31.50
C PHE A 237 -0.95 5.15 -30.98
N GLN A 238 -0.76 5.06 -29.66
CA GLN A 238 0.53 5.25 -29.00
C GLN A 238 1.08 3.91 -28.52
N ASN A 239 1.90 3.28 -29.37
CA ASN A 239 2.82 2.23 -28.95
C ASN A 239 3.92 2.85 -28.09
N LEU A 240 4.16 2.30 -26.90
CA LEU A 240 5.06 2.87 -25.90
C LEU A 240 6.46 2.24 -25.89
N ASN A 241 6.64 1.05 -26.45
CA ASN A 241 7.98 0.46 -26.58
C ASN A 241 8.87 1.34 -27.47
N GLY A 242 10.03 1.76 -26.96
CA GLY A 242 10.93 2.68 -27.66
C GLY A 242 10.47 4.15 -27.70
N ALA A 243 9.23 4.44 -27.29
CA ALA A 243 8.62 5.78 -27.35
C ALA A 243 8.10 6.26 -25.99
N PHE A 244 8.50 5.63 -24.88
CA PHE A 244 8.07 6.02 -23.54
C PHE A 244 8.57 7.43 -23.17
N SER A 245 9.76 7.81 -23.64
CA SER A 245 10.32 9.16 -23.45
C SER A 245 9.58 10.25 -24.23
N ASP A 246 8.77 9.87 -25.22
CA ASP A 246 8.10 10.78 -26.15
C ASP A 246 6.76 11.27 -25.60
N VAL A 247 6.28 10.64 -24.54
CA VAL A 247 5.00 10.96 -23.91
C VAL A 247 5.18 11.64 -22.57
N GLU A 248 4.24 12.51 -22.24
CA GLU A 248 4.07 13.10 -20.92
C GLU A 248 2.66 12.81 -20.41
N LEU A 249 2.54 12.52 -19.11
CA LEU A 249 1.25 12.42 -18.46
C LEU A 249 0.72 13.82 -18.17
N HIS A 250 -0.35 14.20 -18.85
CA HIS A 250 -1.08 15.45 -18.62
C HIS A 250 -2.43 15.13 -17.98
N PHE A 251 -3.08 16.16 -17.42
CA PHE A 251 -4.39 16.02 -16.78
C PHE A 251 -5.36 17.07 -17.30
N ASN A 252 -6.61 16.65 -17.49
CA ASN A 252 -7.75 17.55 -17.52
C ASN A 252 -8.53 17.43 -16.18
N ASP A 253 -9.70 18.07 -16.09
CA ASP A 253 -10.53 18.06 -14.88
C ASP A 253 -11.09 16.67 -14.51
N GLU A 254 -11.06 15.70 -15.43
CA GLU A 254 -11.70 14.40 -15.29
C GLU A 254 -10.73 13.22 -15.27
N THR A 255 -9.62 13.27 -16.00
CA THR A 255 -8.70 12.13 -16.18
C THR A 255 -7.30 12.59 -16.56
N GLY A 256 -6.31 11.74 -16.30
CA GLY A 256 -5.02 11.79 -16.97
C GLY A 256 -5.10 11.29 -18.42
N TYR A 257 -4.24 11.82 -19.29
CA TYR A 257 -4.05 11.40 -20.67
C TYR A 257 -2.58 11.55 -21.08
N LEU A 258 -2.16 10.81 -22.11
CA LEU A 258 -0.80 10.94 -22.64
C LEU A 258 -0.76 12.03 -23.73
N PHE A 259 0.20 12.93 -23.62
CA PHE A 259 0.55 13.89 -24.67
C PHE A 259 1.86 13.47 -25.33
N ASN A 260 1.84 13.18 -26.62
CA ASN A 260 3.05 12.91 -27.38
C ASN A 260 3.70 14.23 -27.79
N LYS A 261 4.86 14.56 -27.21
CA LYS A 261 5.53 15.85 -27.40
C LYS A 261 6.33 15.94 -28.71
N ILE A 262 6.62 14.80 -29.35
CA ILE A 262 7.32 14.76 -30.63
C ILE A 262 6.39 15.23 -31.75
N PHE A 263 5.16 14.73 -31.75
CA PHE A 263 4.17 15.05 -32.79
C PHE A 263 3.12 16.07 -32.36
N SER A 264 3.15 16.50 -31.09
CA SER A 264 2.11 17.34 -30.48
C SER A 264 0.70 16.76 -30.63
N THR A 265 0.58 15.45 -30.42
CA THR A 265 -0.68 14.71 -30.53
C THR A 265 -1.17 14.25 -29.15
N THR A 266 -2.48 14.05 -29.05
CA THR A 266 -3.12 13.38 -27.91
C THR A 266 -3.71 12.08 -28.43
N PRO A 267 -3.02 10.94 -28.26
CA PRO A 267 -3.46 9.65 -28.79
C PRO A 267 -4.82 9.22 -28.20
N ILE A 268 -5.57 8.40 -28.93
CA ILE A 268 -6.82 7.81 -28.44
C ILE A 268 -6.53 6.60 -27.56
N ILE A 269 -5.54 5.79 -27.95
CA ILE A 269 -5.24 4.47 -27.39
C ILE A 269 -3.77 4.41 -27.00
N ALA A 270 -3.49 4.01 -25.76
CA ALA A 270 -2.15 3.69 -25.30
C ALA A 270 -1.95 2.17 -25.32
N HIS A 271 -0.85 1.72 -25.92
CA HIS A 271 -0.47 0.32 -26.00
C HIS A 271 0.91 0.13 -25.36
N GLY A 272 0.93 -0.53 -24.21
CA GLY A 272 2.13 -0.89 -23.47
C GLY A 272 2.89 -2.06 -24.07
N ASN A 273 3.10 -2.07 -25.40
CA ASN A 273 3.69 -3.19 -26.14
C ASN A 273 5.12 -3.52 -25.65
N GLY A 274 5.56 -4.77 -25.80
CA GLY A 274 6.93 -5.15 -25.40
C GLY A 274 7.19 -5.12 -23.88
N PRO A 275 8.45 -4.91 -23.45
CA PRO A 275 8.91 -5.14 -22.07
C PRO A 275 8.71 -3.94 -21.13
N ILE A 276 7.59 -3.23 -21.23
CA ILE A 276 7.30 -2.00 -20.45
C ILE A 276 6.01 -2.14 -19.61
N LYS A 277 5.62 -3.36 -19.27
CA LYS A 277 4.32 -3.64 -18.63
C LYS A 277 4.21 -2.97 -17.24
N VAL A 278 5.32 -2.87 -16.52
CA VAL A 278 5.34 -2.29 -15.17
C VAL A 278 5.12 -0.78 -15.25
N GLU A 279 5.83 -0.12 -16.14
CA GLU A 279 5.73 1.31 -16.42
C GLU A 279 4.34 1.64 -16.98
N PHE A 280 3.81 0.80 -17.86
CA PHE A 280 2.45 0.95 -18.38
C PHE A 280 1.39 0.80 -17.28
N ASN A 281 1.56 -0.17 -16.37
CA ASN A 281 0.66 -0.31 -15.22
C ASN A 281 0.71 0.92 -14.32
N SER A 282 1.89 1.48 -14.07
CA SER A 282 2.07 2.72 -13.30
C SER A 282 1.35 3.90 -13.97
N LEU A 283 1.50 4.09 -15.29
CA LEU A 283 0.75 5.11 -16.03
C LEU A 283 -0.76 4.89 -15.91
N SER A 284 -1.22 3.64 -15.98
CA SER A 284 -2.65 3.32 -15.95
C SER A 284 -3.36 3.68 -14.64
N ASN A 285 -2.62 3.97 -13.56
CA ASN A 285 -3.19 4.53 -12.32
C ASN A 285 -3.82 5.93 -12.53
N TYR A 286 -3.41 6.62 -13.60
CA TYR A 286 -3.84 7.99 -13.89
C TYR A 286 -4.73 8.09 -15.14
N LEU A 287 -4.65 7.10 -16.03
CA LEU A 287 -5.40 7.06 -17.28
C LEU A 287 -6.82 6.51 -17.08
N ALA A 288 -7.69 6.74 -18.07
CA ALA A 288 -9.04 6.18 -18.14
C ALA A 288 -9.88 6.47 -16.89
N TYR A 289 -9.93 7.72 -16.45
CA TYR A 289 -10.71 8.18 -15.29
C TYR A 289 -10.37 7.37 -14.03
N SER A 290 -9.09 7.07 -13.81
CA SER A 290 -8.62 6.36 -12.62
C SER A 290 -8.31 7.35 -11.50
N TRP A 291 -7.44 8.33 -11.77
CA TRP A 291 -7.10 9.39 -10.83
C TRP A 291 -6.84 10.72 -11.56
N SER A 292 -7.30 11.83 -10.99
CA SER A 292 -6.93 13.18 -11.43
C SER A 292 -6.77 14.12 -10.23
N PRO A 293 -6.02 15.23 -10.35
CA PRO A 293 -5.87 16.20 -9.26
C PRO A 293 -7.21 16.79 -8.78
N THR A 294 -8.20 16.89 -9.68
CA THR A 294 -9.51 17.49 -9.38
C THR A 294 -10.50 16.48 -8.81
N LYS A 295 -10.48 15.21 -9.25
CA LYS A 295 -11.45 14.18 -8.84
C LYS A 295 -10.90 13.15 -7.85
N ASN A 296 -9.60 13.16 -7.58
CA ASN A 296 -8.89 12.10 -6.85
C ASN A 296 -9.15 10.72 -7.48
N CYS A 297 -9.04 9.65 -6.70
CA CYS A 297 -9.27 8.29 -7.16
C CYS A 297 -10.75 8.04 -7.45
N GLN A 298 -11.10 7.95 -8.73
CA GLN A 298 -12.47 7.68 -9.19
C GLN A 298 -12.78 6.18 -9.13
N HIS A 299 -11.85 5.34 -9.59
CA HIS A 299 -12.03 3.88 -9.62
C HIS A 299 -12.10 3.24 -8.22
N CYS A 300 -11.69 3.97 -7.17
CA CYS A 300 -11.79 3.52 -5.77
C CYS A 300 -13.24 3.32 -5.30
N ASN A 301 -14.21 3.91 -5.99
CA ASN A 301 -15.63 3.80 -5.66
C ASN A 301 -16.39 2.82 -6.57
N GLU A 302 -15.69 2.14 -7.47
CA GLU A 302 -16.27 1.23 -8.46
C GLU A 302 -16.17 -0.22 -8.03
N ASP A 303 -17.23 -0.99 -8.31
CA ASP A 303 -17.35 -2.43 -8.02
C ASP A 303 -17.11 -2.81 -6.55
N ASN A 304 -17.37 -1.87 -5.64
CA ASN A 304 -17.24 -2.08 -4.21
C ASN A 304 -18.30 -3.05 -3.68
N ILE A 305 -17.90 -3.94 -2.78
CA ILE A 305 -18.83 -4.85 -2.08
C ILE A 305 -19.57 -4.07 -1.01
N GLU A 306 -20.89 -4.13 -1.01
CA GLU A 306 -21.71 -3.55 0.06
C GLU A 306 -22.00 -4.60 1.15
N PHE A 307 -21.91 -4.19 2.41
CA PHE A 307 -22.28 -5.02 3.57
C PHE A 307 -23.49 -4.40 4.26
N GLN A 308 -24.60 -5.13 4.32
CA GLN A 308 -25.80 -4.73 5.07
C GLN A 308 -25.97 -5.63 6.29
N ASP A 309 -25.82 -6.94 6.09
CA ASP A 309 -25.94 -7.96 7.12
C ASP A 309 -24.66 -8.81 7.24
N ILE A 310 -24.55 -9.57 8.32
CA ILE A 310 -23.37 -10.42 8.60
C ILE A 310 -23.14 -11.48 7.50
N SER A 311 -24.20 -11.89 6.80
CA SER A 311 -24.13 -12.83 5.68
C SER A 311 -23.43 -12.26 4.46
N ASP A 312 -23.41 -10.93 4.31
CA ASP A 312 -22.79 -10.25 3.17
C ASP A 312 -21.27 -10.23 3.28
N TYR A 313 -20.74 -10.31 4.51
CA TYR A 313 -19.31 -10.41 4.76
C TYR A 313 -18.78 -11.74 4.22
N PRO A 314 -17.85 -11.74 3.26
CA PRO A 314 -17.23 -12.96 2.76
C PRO A 314 -16.49 -13.73 3.86
N LEU A 315 -16.39 -15.06 3.73
CA LEU A 315 -15.53 -15.84 4.62
C LEU A 315 -14.07 -15.61 4.21
N VAL A 316 -13.23 -15.29 5.19
CA VAL A 316 -11.80 -14.97 5.01
C VAL A 316 -10.94 -15.90 5.86
N VAL A 317 -9.86 -16.40 5.26
CA VAL A 317 -8.76 -17.03 6.01
C VAL A 317 -7.72 -15.95 6.32
N MET A 318 -7.53 -15.63 7.59
CA MET A 318 -6.45 -14.75 8.03
C MET A 318 -5.20 -15.58 8.35
N GLY A 319 -4.18 -15.44 7.52
CA GLY A 319 -2.86 -16.01 7.74
C GLY A 319 -2.01 -15.11 8.62
N ILE A 320 -1.60 -15.58 9.80
CA ILE A 320 -0.68 -14.84 10.68
C ILE A 320 0.71 -15.48 10.57
N PHE A 321 1.72 -14.70 10.18
CA PHE A 321 3.09 -15.16 9.96
C PHE A 321 4.05 -14.49 10.93
N ILE A 322 4.68 -15.29 11.79
CA ILE A 322 5.67 -14.85 12.80
C ILE A 322 7.03 -15.46 12.43
N GLU A 323 7.66 -14.87 11.42
CA GLU A 323 8.85 -15.44 10.76
C GLU A 323 10.18 -14.94 11.35
N GLN A 324 10.09 -13.93 12.22
CA GLN A 324 11.21 -13.40 12.98
C GLN A 324 10.75 -12.83 14.31
N GLY A 325 11.69 -12.71 15.25
CA GLY A 325 11.44 -12.10 16.55
C GLY A 325 10.89 -10.68 16.36
N THR A 326 9.68 -10.44 16.87
CA THR A 326 8.94 -9.22 16.60
C THR A 326 8.78 -8.39 17.88
N PRO A 327 9.28 -7.15 17.91
CA PRO A 327 9.00 -6.21 19.00
C PRO A 327 7.50 -6.00 19.22
N PHE A 328 7.07 -5.87 20.48
CA PHE A 328 5.70 -5.54 20.86
C PHE A 328 4.65 -6.50 20.27
N ILE A 329 4.96 -7.79 20.22
CA ILE A 329 4.08 -8.81 19.63
C ILE A 329 2.74 -8.94 20.38
N GLU A 330 2.66 -8.60 21.66
CA GLU A 330 1.38 -8.56 22.38
C GLU A 330 0.45 -7.52 21.75
N ARG A 331 1.00 -6.35 21.38
CA ARG A 331 0.25 -5.27 20.75
C ARG A 331 -0.25 -5.64 19.36
N PHE A 332 0.54 -6.44 18.61
CA PHE A 332 0.10 -7.02 17.35
C PHE A 332 -1.17 -7.85 17.55
N PHE A 333 -1.18 -8.78 18.50
CA PHE A 333 -2.36 -9.63 18.75
C PHE A 333 -3.56 -8.87 19.31
N GLU A 334 -3.34 -7.85 20.16
CA GLU A 334 -4.40 -6.94 20.60
C GLU A 334 -5.08 -6.25 19.41
N ARG A 335 -4.30 -5.81 18.42
CA ARG A 335 -4.79 -5.18 17.19
C ARG A 335 -5.54 -6.16 16.29
N ILE A 336 -5.04 -7.39 16.13
CA ILE A 336 -5.77 -8.46 15.43
C ILE A 336 -7.13 -8.74 16.11
N ALA A 337 -7.14 -8.83 17.44
CA ALA A 337 -8.37 -8.98 18.20
C ALA A 337 -9.34 -7.79 17.99
N ALA A 338 -8.81 -6.57 17.89
CA ALA A 338 -9.59 -5.36 17.72
C ALA A 338 -10.19 -5.15 16.31
N LEU A 339 -9.73 -5.85 15.27
CA LEU A 339 -10.29 -5.73 13.91
C LEU A 339 -11.82 -5.92 13.91
N SER A 340 -12.55 -5.01 13.26
CA SER A 340 -14.02 -4.93 13.30
C SER A 340 -14.73 -6.03 12.50
N TYR A 341 -14.01 -6.68 11.58
CA TYR A 341 -14.57 -7.73 10.72
C TYR A 341 -15.21 -8.85 11.56
N PRO A 342 -16.41 -9.33 11.21
CA PRO A 342 -17.12 -10.36 11.99
C PRO A 342 -16.23 -11.58 12.25
N LYS A 343 -15.90 -11.83 13.52
CA LYS A 343 -15.00 -12.93 13.91
C LYS A 343 -15.56 -14.30 13.50
N SER A 344 -16.88 -14.45 13.46
CA SER A 344 -17.61 -15.61 12.91
C SER A 344 -17.44 -15.81 11.40
N ARG A 345 -16.77 -14.91 10.69
CA ARG A 345 -16.44 -15.01 9.25
C ARG A 345 -14.94 -15.11 9.02
N LEU A 346 -14.15 -15.33 10.09
CA LEU A 346 -12.70 -15.43 10.05
C LEU A 346 -12.21 -16.79 10.55
N HIS A 347 -11.44 -17.48 9.70
CA HIS A 347 -10.54 -18.54 10.14
C HIS A 347 -9.15 -17.95 10.38
N ILE A 348 -8.57 -18.16 11.56
CA ILE A 348 -7.17 -17.84 11.83
C ILE A 348 -6.31 -19.07 11.56
N VAL A 349 -5.30 -18.92 10.71
CA VAL A 349 -4.25 -19.93 10.48
C VAL A 349 -2.89 -19.28 10.75
N GLY A 350 -2.26 -19.66 11.85
CA GLY A 350 -0.98 -19.09 12.28
C GLY A 350 0.22 -19.97 11.90
N HIS A 351 1.34 -19.34 11.59
CA HIS A 351 2.65 -19.95 11.47
C HIS A 351 3.67 -19.16 12.30
N MET A 352 4.59 -19.88 12.93
CA MET A 352 5.68 -19.30 13.71
C MET A 352 6.97 -20.03 13.38
N ALA A 353 7.96 -19.29 12.87
CA ALA A 353 9.27 -19.83 12.58
C ALA A 353 10.03 -20.19 13.87
N GLU A 354 10.97 -21.13 13.74
CA GLU A 354 11.78 -21.64 14.86
C GLU A 354 12.48 -20.52 15.63
N ASN A 355 13.03 -19.55 14.92
CA ASN A 355 13.75 -18.40 15.48
C ASN A 355 12.87 -17.42 16.30
N SER A 356 11.56 -17.65 16.33
CA SER A 356 10.52 -16.82 16.95
C SER A 356 9.72 -17.57 18.01
N LYS A 357 9.97 -18.87 18.22
CA LYS A 357 9.27 -19.72 19.21
C LYS A 357 9.33 -19.20 20.63
N PHE A 358 10.34 -18.41 20.99
CA PHE A 358 10.40 -17.75 22.30
C PHE A 358 9.23 -16.79 22.57
N GLN A 359 8.41 -16.46 21.55
CA GLN A 359 7.21 -15.64 21.65
C GLN A 359 5.91 -16.46 21.59
N SER A 360 5.96 -17.80 21.62
CA SER A 360 4.79 -18.69 21.49
C SER A 360 3.74 -18.45 22.59
N SER A 361 4.18 -18.12 23.80
CA SER A 361 3.30 -17.85 24.94
C SER A 361 2.31 -16.71 24.67
N VAL A 362 2.69 -15.72 23.86
CA VAL A 362 1.81 -14.61 23.48
C VAL A 362 0.72 -15.09 22.52
N ALA A 363 1.09 -15.90 21.53
CA ALA A 363 0.14 -16.51 20.59
C ALA A 363 -0.84 -17.46 21.30
N GLU A 364 -0.36 -18.24 22.27
CA GLU A 364 -1.19 -19.10 23.13
C GLU A 364 -2.18 -18.27 23.96
N SER A 365 -1.71 -17.17 24.55
CA SER A 365 -2.57 -16.24 25.32
C SER A 365 -3.65 -15.61 24.45
N PHE A 366 -3.34 -15.21 23.22
CA PHE A 366 -4.31 -14.73 22.25
C PHE A 366 -5.38 -15.80 21.95
N ASN A 367 -4.95 -17.04 21.71
CA ASN A 367 -5.86 -18.14 21.42
C ASN A 367 -6.78 -18.47 22.60
N GLN A 368 -6.25 -18.48 23.82
CA GLN A 368 -7.04 -18.69 25.05
C GLN A 368 -8.05 -17.56 25.30
N THR A 369 -7.64 -16.31 25.04
CA THR A 369 -8.45 -15.12 25.36
C THR A 369 -9.52 -14.86 24.29
N PHE A 370 -9.15 -14.90 23.02
CA PHE A 370 -10.01 -14.48 21.90
C PHE A 370 -10.40 -15.60 20.95
N GLY A 371 -9.74 -16.76 21.00
CA GLY A 371 -9.91 -17.82 19.98
C GLY A 371 -11.35 -18.32 19.81
N HIS A 372 -12.12 -18.37 20.91
CA HIS A 372 -13.53 -18.78 20.90
C HIS A 372 -14.47 -17.84 20.13
N GLN A 373 -14.05 -16.62 19.80
CA GLN A 373 -14.84 -15.66 19.03
C GLN A 373 -14.71 -15.87 17.52
N TYR A 374 -13.59 -16.45 17.08
CA TYR A 374 -13.31 -16.70 15.67
C TYR A 374 -14.02 -17.97 15.19
N PHE A 375 -14.28 -18.07 13.88
CA PHE A 375 -14.86 -19.29 13.31
C PHE A 375 -13.98 -20.51 13.59
N SER A 376 -12.65 -20.35 13.44
CA SER A 376 -11.68 -21.30 13.96
C SER A 376 -10.32 -20.63 14.17
N VAL A 377 -9.50 -21.19 15.06
CA VAL A 377 -8.08 -20.85 15.20
C VAL A 377 -7.26 -22.13 15.13
N SER A 378 -6.27 -22.14 14.24
CA SER A 378 -5.34 -23.26 14.05
C SER A 378 -3.93 -22.75 13.82
N TRP A 379 -2.93 -23.54 14.23
CA TRP A 379 -1.52 -23.27 14.01
C TRP A 379 -0.92 -24.39 13.16
N LEU A 380 -0.09 -24.03 12.18
CA LEU A 380 0.59 -24.99 11.31
C LEU A 380 1.67 -25.78 12.08
N GLU A 381 2.11 -26.88 11.47
CA GLU A 381 3.19 -27.73 11.97
C GLU A 381 4.47 -26.93 12.24
N GLU A 382 5.23 -27.36 13.24
CA GLU A 382 6.53 -26.77 13.56
C GLU A 382 7.56 -27.06 12.46
N ASN A 383 8.56 -26.18 12.33
CA ASN A 383 9.71 -26.30 11.41
C ASN A 383 9.35 -26.27 9.91
N LEU A 384 8.25 -25.61 9.54
CA LEU A 384 8.00 -25.28 8.15
C LEU A 384 8.83 -24.06 7.73
N ASP A 385 9.33 -24.11 6.50
CA ASP A 385 9.83 -22.90 5.85
C ASP A 385 8.68 -21.93 5.55
N GLU A 386 8.94 -20.63 5.64
CA GLU A 386 7.95 -19.57 5.40
C GLU A 386 7.22 -19.77 4.07
N GLU A 387 7.94 -20.17 3.02
CA GLU A 387 7.39 -20.36 1.68
C GLU A 387 6.28 -21.43 1.69
N ILE A 388 6.56 -22.54 2.37
CA ILE A 388 5.65 -23.67 2.53
C ILE A 388 4.48 -23.29 3.44
N ALA A 389 4.74 -22.54 4.52
CA ALA A 389 3.71 -22.07 5.44
C ALA A 389 2.70 -21.18 4.71
N ARG A 390 3.16 -20.17 3.96
CA ARG A 390 2.29 -19.31 3.14
C ARG A 390 1.48 -20.11 2.13
N LYS A 391 2.10 -21.07 1.45
CA LYS A 391 1.41 -21.96 0.50
C LYS A 391 0.32 -22.78 1.19
N LYS A 392 0.59 -23.33 2.38
CA LYS A 392 -0.41 -24.07 3.17
C LYS A 392 -1.58 -23.17 3.55
N VAL A 393 -1.35 -21.96 4.07
CA VAL A 393 -2.42 -20.99 4.38
C VAL A 393 -3.29 -20.67 3.16
N PHE A 394 -2.67 -20.47 2.00
CA PHE A 394 -3.41 -20.28 0.74
C PHE A 394 -4.24 -21.52 0.37
N GLY A 395 -3.68 -22.71 0.56
CA GLY A 395 -4.37 -23.99 0.40
C GLY A 395 -5.58 -24.16 1.32
N TYR A 396 -5.54 -23.65 2.56
CA TYR A 396 -6.68 -23.65 3.48
C TYR A 396 -7.89 -22.93 2.88
N CYS A 397 -7.68 -21.75 2.30
CA CYS A 397 -8.78 -21.06 1.63
C CYS A 397 -9.31 -21.88 0.47
N LEU A 398 -8.44 -22.47 -0.37
CA LEU A 398 -8.88 -23.32 -1.49
C LEU A 398 -9.68 -24.55 -1.03
N ALA A 399 -9.35 -25.14 0.11
CA ALA A 399 -10.06 -26.28 0.68
C ALA A 399 -11.45 -25.93 1.23
N ILE A 400 -11.66 -24.68 1.66
CA ILE A 400 -12.96 -24.19 2.14
C ILE A 400 -13.74 -23.62 0.96
N GLU A 401 -14.89 -24.22 0.62
CA GLU A 401 -15.69 -23.84 -0.54
C GLU A 401 -16.13 -22.36 -0.51
N ASP A 402 -16.56 -21.90 0.66
CA ASP A 402 -17.08 -20.53 0.86
C ASP A 402 -15.99 -19.46 1.04
N CYS A 403 -14.72 -19.85 1.19
CA CYS A 403 -13.64 -18.88 1.38
C CYS A 403 -13.44 -18.03 0.11
N LYS A 404 -13.55 -16.71 0.25
CA LYS A 404 -13.38 -15.76 -0.86
C LYS A 404 -12.03 -15.07 -0.87
N TYR A 405 -11.40 -14.89 0.30
CA TYR A 405 -10.13 -14.20 0.42
C TYR A 405 -9.20 -14.85 1.45
N VAL A 406 -7.90 -14.67 1.25
CA VAL A 406 -6.90 -14.82 2.29
C VAL A 406 -6.40 -13.43 2.68
N PHE A 407 -6.35 -13.14 3.96
CA PHE A 407 -5.66 -11.96 4.48
C PHE A 407 -4.33 -12.40 5.11
N ALA A 408 -3.23 -12.22 4.40
CA ALA A 408 -1.90 -12.56 4.88
C ALA A 408 -1.33 -11.37 5.68
N VAL A 409 -0.94 -11.60 6.93
CA VAL A 409 -0.45 -10.58 7.85
C VAL A 409 0.80 -11.09 8.57
N ASP A 410 1.90 -10.40 8.36
CA ASP A 410 3.16 -10.64 9.05
C ASP A 410 3.14 -9.89 10.39
N SER A 411 3.77 -10.45 11.41
CA SER A 411 3.77 -9.91 12.78
C SER A 411 4.31 -8.49 12.91
N ILE A 412 5.14 -8.04 11.97
CA ILE A 412 5.66 -6.66 11.92
C ILE A 412 4.61 -5.63 11.49
N ALA A 413 3.48 -6.06 10.89
CA ALA A 413 2.41 -5.18 10.45
C ALA A 413 1.45 -4.85 11.59
N GLN A 414 1.55 -3.61 12.10
CA GLN A 414 0.74 -3.10 13.19
C GLN A 414 -0.50 -2.40 12.65
N LEU A 415 -1.61 -3.13 12.56
CA LEU A 415 -2.89 -2.62 12.06
C LEU A 415 -3.65 -1.88 13.18
N ASP A 416 -3.40 -0.58 13.34
CA ASP A 416 -4.03 0.22 14.40
C ASP A 416 -5.43 0.73 14.04
N ASN A 417 -5.84 0.61 12.77
CA ASN A 417 -7.20 0.88 12.32
C ASN A 417 -8.06 -0.41 12.32
N PRO A 418 -9.08 -0.50 13.20
CA PRO A 418 -9.97 -1.67 13.29
C PRO A 418 -10.69 -2.02 11.98
N GLU A 419 -10.96 -1.04 11.12
CA GLU A 419 -11.73 -1.23 9.88
C GLU A 419 -10.90 -1.76 8.71
N THR A 420 -9.60 -2.00 8.90
CA THR A 420 -8.67 -2.35 7.83
C THR A 420 -9.17 -3.52 6.96
N LEU A 421 -9.53 -4.65 7.56
CA LEU A 421 -9.96 -5.82 6.79
C LEU A 421 -11.30 -5.58 6.09
N SER A 422 -12.26 -4.97 6.77
CA SER A 422 -13.57 -4.63 6.20
C SER A 422 -13.42 -3.73 4.98
N HIS A 423 -12.54 -2.72 5.07
CA HIS A 423 -12.23 -1.81 3.96
C HIS A 423 -11.57 -2.54 2.79
N LEU A 424 -10.53 -3.33 3.03
CA LEU A 424 -9.83 -4.05 1.95
C LEU A 424 -10.74 -5.04 1.20
N VAL A 425 -11.62 -5.74 1.92
CA VAL A 425 -12.61 -6.64 1.29
C VAL A 425 -13.61 -5.83 0.47
N LYS A 426 -14.09 -4.69 0.99
CA LYS A 426 -15.00 -3.79 0.27
C LYS A 426 -14.41 -3.35 -1.08
N MET A 427 -13.10 -3.09 -1.17
CA MET A 427 -12.45 -2.64 -2.41
C MET A 427 -12.41 -3.70 -3.51
N ASN A 428 -12.73 -4.97 -3.24
CA ASN A 428 -12.91 -6.02 -4.25
C ASN A 428 -11.77 -6.14 -5.28
N ARG A 429 -10.53 -6.18 -4.81
CA ARG A 429 -9.35 -6.31 -5.69
C ARG A 429 -8.76 -7.72 -5.63
N SER A 430 -8.01 -8.08 -6.68
CA SER A 430 -7.33 -9.38 -6.77
C SER A 430 -6.25 -9.54 -5.69
N ILE A 431 -5.36 -8.55 -5.54
CA ILE A 431 -4.43 -8.44 -4.41
C ILE A 431 -4.40 -6.97 -3.97
N ILE A 432 -4.66 -6.68 -2.69
CA ILE A 432 -4.62 -5.33 -2.15
C ILE A 432 -3.97 -5.28 -0.76
N ALA A 433 -3.03 -4.37 -0.59
CA ALA A 433 -2.33 -4.11 0.66
C ALA A 433 -2.76 -2.76 1.25
N PRO A 434 -3.00 -2.67 2.57
CA PRO A 434 -3.06 -1.38 3.23
C PRO A 434 -1.66 -0.75 3.23
N LEU A 435 -1.53 0.54 2.95
CA LEU A 435 -0.25 1.23 3.04
C LEU A 435 0.24 1.24 4.50
N LEU A 436 1.40 0.63 4.72
CA LEU A 436 2.09 0.64 6.01
C LEU A 436 3.53 1.13 5.82
N THR A 437 3.94 2.09 6.65
CA THR A 437 5.31 2.62 6.67
C THR A 437 5.96 2.39 8.02
N ILE A 438 7.29 2.31 8.06
CA ILE A 438 8.00 2.41 9.34
C ILE A 438 7.89 3.86 9.82
N ARG A 439 7.39 4.08 11.05
CA ARG A 439 7.22 5.40 11.65
C ARG A 439 8.49 6.25 11.52
N GLY A 440 8.37 7.41 10.89
CA GLY A 440 9.49 8.36 10.67
C GLY A 440 10.48 7.97 9.56
N LYS A 441 10.21 6.92 8.77
CA LYS A 441 11.06 6.49 7.64
C LYS A 441 10.22 6.39 6.35
N ALA A 442 10.89 6.41 5.20
CA ALA A 442 10.24 6.21 3.89
C ALA A 442 10.01 4.74 3.53
N TRP A 443 10.54 3.79 4.30
CA TRP A 443 10.39 2.36 4.03
C TRP A 443 8.95 1.91 4.26
N SER A 444 8.36 1.27 3.26
CA SER A 444 6.97 0.82 3.27
C SER A 444 6.83 -0.66 2.86
N ASN A 445 5.59 -1.12 2.83
CA ASN A 445 5.19 -2.46 2.40
C ASN A 445 4.83 -2.56 0.91
N PHE A 446 5.29 -1.64 0.06
CA PHE A 446 5.16 -1.76 -1.39
C PHE A 446 6.37 -1.16 -2.13
N TRP A 447 6.58 -1.56 -3.39
CA TRP A 447 7.50 -0.89 -4.31
C TRP A 447 6.70 -0.21 -5.42
N GLY A 448 7.04 1.04 -5.76
CA GLY A 448 6.35 1.78 -6.82
C GLY A 448 6.92 1.51 -8.23
N ALA A 449 8.17 1.09 -8.34
CA ALA A 449 8.84 0.80 -9.61
C ALA A 449 9.87 -0.33 -9.46
N LEU A 450 10.36 -0.81 -10.60
CA LEU A 450 11.47 -1.75 -10.69
C LEU A 450 12.61 -1.15 -11.53
N ASP A 451 13.84 -1.54 -11.25
CA ASP A 451 14.96 -1.28 -12.16
C ASP A 451 15.00 -2.31 -13.31
N ALA A 452 15.98 -2.17 -14.20
CA ALA A 452 16.13 -3.05 -15.36
C ALA A 452 16.41 -4.52 -14.99
N ASP A 453 16.94 -4.78 -13.79
CA ASP A 453 17.22 -6.12 -13.27
C ASP A 453 16.02 -6.69 -12.48
N GLY A 454 14.93 -5.94 -12.36
CA GLY A 454 13.72 -6.34 -11.65
C GLY A 454 13.76 -6.15 -10.13
N PHE A 455 14.74 -5.38 -9.62
CA PHE A 455 14.88 -5.03 -8.21
C PHE A 455 14.24 -3.68 -7.89
N TYR A 456 14.33 -3.27 -6.62
CA TYR A 456 13.72 -2.05 -6.12
C TYR A 456 14.18 -0.80 -6.90
N ALA A 457 13.21 -0.07 -7.45
CA ALA A 457 13.37 1.32 -7.84
C ALA A 457 12.27 2.18 -7.20
N ARG A 458 12.60 3.45 -6.96
CA ARG A 458 11.63 4.43 -6.44
C ARG A 458 10.87 5.05 -7.61
N SER A 459 9.54 4.91 -7.65
CA SER A 459 8.69 5.63 -8.60
C SER A 459 8.64 7.14 -8.30
N SER A 460 8.26 7.94 -9.30
CA SER A 460 8.15 9.40 -9.17
C SER A 460 7.11 9.83 -8.12
N ASP A 461 6.04 9.07 -7.97
CA ASP A 461 4.90 9.30 -7.07
C ASP A 461 5.04 8.65 -5.69
N TYR A 462 6.10 7.86 -5.45
CA TYR A 462 6.25 7.09 -4.22
C TYR A 462 6.14 7.95 -2.95
N MET A 463 6.84 9.09 -2.92
CA MET A 463 6.85 9.98 -1.76
C MET A 463 5.48 10.62 -1.53
N ASP A 464 4.75 10.94 -2.60
CA ASP A 464 3.42 11.53 -2.51
C ASP A 464 2.40 10.51 -2.00
N ILE A 465 2.53 9.24 -2.39
CA ILE A 465 1.71 8.14 -1.88
C ILE A 465 1.98 7.91 -0.38
N ILE A 466 3.25 7.78 0.04
CA ILE A 466 3.56 7.46 1.45
C ILE A 466 3.27 8.61 2.42
N HIS A 467 3.28 9.86 1.94
CA HIS A 467 2.96 11.04 2.74
C HIS A 467 1.49 11.46 2.62
N TYR A 468 0.67 10.69 1.90
CA TYR A 468 -0.75 11.00 1.67
C TYR A 468 -0.97 12.36 0.97
N ASN A 469 0.01 12.83 0.17
CA ASN A 469 -0.18 14.00 -0.70
C ASN A 469 -1.15 13.67 -1.85
N ILE A 470 -1.12 12.42 -2.31
CA ILE A 470 -2.12 11.84 -3.21
C ILE A 470 -2.65 10.57 -2.58
N THR A 471 -3.97 10.36 -2.65
CA THR A 471 -4.64 9.20 -2.04
C THR A 471 -5.46 8.43 -3.07
N GLY A 472 -5.44 7.11 -2.99
CA GLY A 472 -6.13 6.22 -3.93
C GLY A 472 -5.76 4.74 -3.73
N ILE A 473 -6.05 3.94 -4.76
CA ILE A 473 -5.66 2.53 -4.86
C ILE A 473 -4.73 2.40 -6.06
N TRP A 474 -3.47 2.09 -5.81
CA TRP A 474 -2.42 2.19 -6.82
C TRP A 474 -1.99 0.80 -7.26
N ASN A 475 -2.06 0.50 -8.56
CA ASN A 475 -1.46 -0.71 -9.13
C ASN A 475 0.06 -0.57 -9.08
N VAL A 476 0.70 -1.47 -8.34
CA VAL A 476 2.13 -1.41 -8.02
C VAL A 476 2.80 -2.76 -8.31
N PRO A 477 4.10 -2.77 -8.65
CA PRO A 477 4.79 -4.00 -9.01
C PRO A 477 4.96 -5.00 -7.87
N LEU A 478 4.89 -4.57 -6.60
CA LEU A 478 5.08 -5.44 -5.44
C LEU A 478 4.37 -4.87 -4.21
N VAL A 479 3.71 -5.77 -3.45
CA VAL A 479 3.20 -5.52 -2.09
C VAL A 479 3.68 -6.63 -1.15
N ARG A 480 3.76 -6.33 0.15
CA ARG A 480 4.24 -7.27 1.17
C ARG A 480 3.68 -7.00 2.57
N SER A 481 4.07 -7.81 3.54
CA SER A 481 3.82 -7.67 5.00
C SER A 481 2.36 -7.74 5.46
N ALA A 482 1.43 -7.12 4.76
CA ALA A 482 0.00 -7.26 4.98
C ALA A 482 -0.72 -7.09 3.64
N TYR A 483 -1.48 -8.08 3.20
CA TYR A 483 -2.27 -7.98 1.98
C TYR A 483 -3.44 -8.97 1.95
N LEU A 484 -4.54 -8.54 1.36
CA LEU A 484 -5.69 -9.36 1.04
C LEU A 484 -5.52 -9.90 -0.39
N ILE A 485 -5.68 -11.21 -0.58
CA ILE A 485 -5.66 -11.86 -1.88
C ILE A 485 -6.96 -12.64 -2.13
N SER A 486 -7.56 -12.45 -3.30
CA SER A 486 -8.78 -13.14 -3.69
C SER A 486 -8.53 -14.63 -3.96
N ARG A 487 -9.55 -15.46 -3.76
CA ARG A 487 -9.50 -16.90 -4.09
C ARG A 487 -9.09 -17.15 -5.54
N TRP A 488 -9.51 -16.30 -6.47
CA TRP A 488 -9.12 -16.40 -7.89
C TRP A 488 -7.61 -16.19 -8.05
N ALA A 489 -7.05 -15.14 -7.46
CA ALA A 489 -5.62 -14.86 -7.50
C ALA A 489 -4.81 -15.97 -6.79
N VAL A 490 -5.30 -16.49 -5.65
CA VAL A 490 -4.68 -17.66 -4.99
C VAL A 490 -4.59 -18.85 -5.95
N ARG A 491 -5.66 -19.20 -6.67
CA ARG A 491 -5.64 -20.32 -7.64
C ARG A 491 -4.60 -20.12 -8.74
N LYS A 492 -4.33 -18.87 -9.13
CA LYS A 492 -3.33 -18.55 -10.16
C LYS A 492 -1.90 -18.63 -9.64
N LEU A 493 -1.69 -18.39 -8.35
CA LEU A 493 -0.36 -18.22 -7.76
C LEU A 493 0.06 -19.34 -6.82
N ILE A 494 -0.81 -20.30 -6.47
CA ILE A 494 -0.52 -21.36 -5.50
C ILE A 494 0.69 -22.25 -5.87
N ASP A 495 0.97 -22.41 -7.16
CA ASP A 495 2.08 -23.24 -7.67
C ASP A 495 3.39 -22.47 -7.85
N VAL A 496 3.40 -21.18 -7.54
CA VAL A 496 4.58 -20.33 -7.59
C VAL A 496 5.41 -20.51 -6.31
N SER A 497 6.74 -20.41 -6.42
CA SER A 497 7.58 -20.28 -5.22
C SER A 497 7.27 -18.96 -4.52
N ASN A 498 6.88 -19.02 -3.25
CA ASN A 498 6.40 -17.87 -2.47
C ASN A 498 7.51 -16.98 -1.91
N SER A 499 8.72 -16.96 -2.49
CA SER A 499 9.62 -15.83 -2.20
C SER A 499 8.93 -14.53 -2.65
N GLU A 500 8.97 -13.49 -1.83
CA GLU A 500 8.22 -12.25 -2.02
C GLU A 500 8.37 -11.68 -3.45
N MET A 501 9.61 -11.61 -3.94
CA MET A 501 9.91 -11.12 -5.29
C MET A 501 9.38 -12.04 -6.39
N ASN A 502 9.51 -13.36 -6.23
CA ASN A 502 9.05 -14.32 -7.25
C ASN A 502 7.52 -14.38 -7.30
N PHE A 503 6.86 -14.33 -6.14
CA PHE A 503 5.41 -14.22 -6.04
C PHE A 503 4.91 -12.98 -6.80
N ALA A 504 5.50 -11.82 -6.53
CA ALA A 504 5.15 -10.59 -7.22
C ALA A 504 5.46 -10.65 -8.73
N TYR A 505 6.60 -11.23 -9.12
CA TYR A 505 6.98 -11.42 -10.52
C TYR A 505 5.97 -12.30 -11.28
N GLU A 506 5.57 -13.44 -10.72
CA GLU A 506 4.61 -14.33 -11.35
C GLU A 506 3.19 -13.75 -11.35
N ALA A 507 2.80 -12.98 -10.33
CA ALA A 507 1.55 -12.22 -10.35
C ALA A 507 1.48 -11.29 -11.57
N ARG A 508 2.54 -10.52 -11.82
CA ARG A 508 2.64 -9.64 -13.00
C ARG A 508 2.59 -10.44 -14.32
N ASN A 509 3.32 -11.54 -14.42
CA ASN A 509 3.31 -12.39 -15.63
C ASN A 509 1.94 -13.01 -15.93
N LYS A 510 1.14 -13.25 -14.89
CA LYS A 510 -0.21 -13.83 -15.02
C LYS A 510 -1.31 -12.76 -15.06
N ASN A 511 -0.96 -11.48 -15.18
CA ASN A 511 -1.90 -10.36 -15.16
C ASN A 511 -2.80 -10.33 -13.91
N VAL A 512 -2.23 -10.72 -12.76
CA VAL A 512 -2.82 -10.53 -11.44
C VAL A 512 -2.22 -9.26 -10.86
N PHE A 513 -3.02 -8.21 -10.77
CA PHE A 513 -2.59 -6.90 -10.29
C PHE A 513 -2.48 -6.88 -8.77
N MET A 514 -1.46 -6.17 -8.29
CA MET A 514 -1.21 -5.91 -6.89
C MET A 514 -1.45 -4.43 -6.64
N PHE A 515 -2.26 -4.13 -5.64
CA PHE A 515 -2.64 -2.77 -5.31
C PHE A 515 -2.16 -2.38 -3.92
N VAL A 516 -1.74 -1.12 -3.74
CA VAL A 516 -1.60 -0.51 -2.41
C VAL A 516 -2.68 0.54 -2.21
N ASP A 517 -3.35 0.51 -1.06
CA ASP A 517 -4.40 1.45 -0.67
C ASP A 517 -3.85 2.43 0.37
N ASN A 518 -3.94 3.73 0.08
CA ASN A 518 -3.62 4.80 1.03
C ASN A 518 -4.78 5.80 1.21
N GLN A 519 -6.03 5.36 1.01
CA GLN A 519 -7.21 6.19 1.25
C GLN A 519 -7.46 6.48 2.73
N MET A 520 -6.92 5.65 3.63
CA MET A 520 -7.03 5.78 5.07
C MET A 520 -5.68 5.49 5.72
N ASN A 521 -5.50 5.96 6.96
CA ASN A 521 -4.41 5.44 7.78
C ASN A 521 -4.80 4.07 8.32
N PHE A 522 -4.05 3.03 7.95
CA PHE A 522 -4.30 1.64 8.36
C PHE A 522 -3.41 1.18 9.51
N GLY A 523 -2.28 1.87 9.73
CA GLY A 523 -1.26 1.47 10.69
C GLY A 523 0.16 1.70 10.19
N TYR A 524 1.08 0.89 10.70
CA TYR A 524 2.52 1.05 10.46
C TYR A 524 3.26 -0.28 10.52
N LEU A 525 4.56 -0.24 10.20
CA LEU A 525 5.49 -1.35 10.32
C LEU A 525 6.42 -1.14 11.53
N ILE A 526 6.68 -2.23 12.26
CA ILE A 526 7.74 -2.31 13.27
C ILE A 526 9.08 -2.64 12.61
N ASP A 527 10.16 -2.03 13.07
CA ASP A 527 11.52 -2.37 12.67
C ASP A 527 12.06 -3.53 13.52
N ALA A 528 12.05 -4.74 12.96
CA ALA A 528 12.46 -5.97 13.66
C ALA A 528 13.89 -6.43 13.32
N LYS A 529 14.64 -5.70 12.48
CA LYS A 529 15.93 -6.17 11.93
C LYS A 529 16.97 -6.52 12.99
N ASN A 530 17.06 -5.71 14.05
CA ASN A 530 18.04 -5.83 15.12
C ASN A 530 17.37 -6.15 16.47
N TYR A 531 16.25 -6.87 16.46
CA TYR A 531 15.54 -7.17 17.69
C TYR A 531 16.38 -8.01 18.66
N THR A 532 16.60 -7.48 19.87
CA THR A 532 17.37 -8.15 20.92
C THR A 532 16.64 -9.40 21.39
N LYS A 533 17.37 -10.52 21.53
CA LYS A 533 16.84 -11.80 22.01
C LYS A 533 17.55 -12.21 23.30
N GLY A 534 16.94 -13.15 24.03
CA GLY A 534 17.52 -13.75 25.22
C GLY A 534 17.42 -12.90 26.49
N LYS A 535 16.61 -11.84 26.47
CA LYS A 535 16.16 -11.11 27.66
C LYS A 535 14.80 -11.65 28.09
N LEU A 536 14.45 -11.47 29.36
CA LEU A 536 13.12 -11.81 29.87
C LEU A 536 12.06 -10.87 29.27
N HIS A 537 12.39 -9.59 29.13
CA HIS A 537 11.55 -8.55 28.53
C HIS A 537 12.30 -7.82 27.40
N ASN A 538 12.46 -8.50 26.25
CA ASN A 538 13.22 -8.01 25.10
C ASN A 538 12.83 -6.59 24.63
N ASP A 539 11.54 -6.22 24.72
CA ASP A 539 11.05 -4.90 24.33
C ASP A 539 11.68 -3.74 25.13
N LEU A 540 12.24 -3.97 26.33
CA LEU A 540 12.96 -2.92 27.07
C LEU A 540 14.15 -2.35 26.30
N TRP A 541 14.75 -3.12 25.39
CA TRP A 541 15.87 -2.72 24.53
C TRP A 541 15.44 -2.07 23.21
N GLN A 542 14.16 -1.71 23.03
CA GLN A 542 13.63 -1.14 21.77
C GLN A 542 13.53 0.40 21.76
N THR A 543 14.25 1.08 22.67
CA THR A 543 14.18 2.54 22.82
C THR A 543 14.56 3.33 21.57
N MET A 544 15.43 2.77 20.70
CA MET A 544 16.02 3.47 19.55
C MET A 544 15.41 3.05 18.22
N GLU A 545 15.18 1.75 18.04
CA GLU A 545 14.65 1.17 16.79
C GLU A 545 13.16 1.48 16.60
N ASN A 546 12.38 1.36 17.69
CA ASN A 546 10.93 1.54 17.70
C ASN A 546 10.50 2.51 18.83
N PRO A 547 10.97 3.76 18.80
CA PRO A 547 10.88 4.69 19.93
C PRO A 547 9.44 5.03 20.31
N GLN A 548 8.52 5.11 19.35
CA GLN A 548 7.12 5.48 19.61
C GLN A 548 6.36 4.34 20.30
N ASP A 549 6.53 3.10 19.84
CA ASP A 549 5.97 1.92 20.50
C ASP A 549 6.55 1.72 21.91
N TRP A 550 7.85 1.98 22.05
CA TRP A 550 8.52 1.96 23.35
C TRP A 550 7.94 3.03 24.29
N GLU A 551 7.70 4.26 23.80
CA GLU A 551 7.04 5.32 24.56
C GLU A 551 5.64 4.92 25.03
N GLU A 552 4.81 4.38 24.13
CA GLU A 552 3.44 3.94 24.43
C GLU A 552 3.41 2.87 25.54
N LYS A 553 4.42 1.97 25.59
CA LYS A 553 4.51 0.89 26.59
C LYS A 553 5.18 1.32 27.90
N TYR A 554 6.24 2.11 27.82
CA TYR A 554 7.21 2.28 28.93
C TYR A 554 7.32 3.69 29.50
N ILE A 555 6.83 4.73 28.82
CA ILE A 555 6.75 6.08 29.40
C ILE A 555 5.44 6.22 30.18
N HIS A 556 5.50 6.93 31.31
CA HIS A 556 4.30 7.13 32.13
C HIS A 556 3.23 7.88 31.32
N PRO A 557 1.96 7.45 31.28
CA PRO A 557 0.93 8.08 30.46
C PRO A 557 0.73 9.58 30.71
N GLN A 558 1.01 10.02 31.95
CA GLN A 558 0.94 11.44 32.32
C GLN A 558 2.20 12.24 31.99
N TYR A 559 3.33 11.63 31.67
CA TYR A 559 4.61 12.34 31.43
C TYR A 559 4.44 13.49 30.43
N PHE A 560 3.78 13.22 29.30
CA PHE A 560 3.61 14.22 28.25
C PHE A 560 2.74 15.41 28.68
N ASN A 561 1.87 15.25 29.68
CA ASN A 561 1.14 16.37 30.26
C ASN A 561 2.06 17.31 31.04
N PHE A 562 3.03 16.77 31.78
CA PHE A 562 4.04 17.54 32.53
C PHE A 562 5.13 18.12 31.61
N ALA A 563 5.41 17.46 30.48
CA ALA A 563 6.41 17.88 29.53
C ALA A 563 5.94 18.99 28.57
N LYS A 564 4.67 19.41 28.65
CA LYS A 564 4.11 20.49 27.81
C LYS A 564 4.86 21.82 27.99
N PRO A 565 5.04 22.64 26.95
CA PRO A 565 5.76 23.92 27.06
C PRO A 565 5.20 24.85 28.14
N GLU A 566 3.88 24.84 28.35
CA GLU A 566 3.18 25.75 29.26
C GLU A 566 3.37 25.37 30.74
N ILE A 567 3.74 24.13 31.02
CA ILE A 567 4.02 23.66 32.39
C ILE A 567 5.36 24.21 32.86
N THR A 568 5.36 24.87 34.01
CA THR A 568 6.53 25.49 34.62
C THR A 568 6.96 24.74 35.89
N MET A 569 8.06 25.18 36.50
CA MET A 569 8.53 24.64 37.78
C MET A 569 7.44 24.62 38.86
N THR A 570 6.61 25.68 38.93
CA THR A 570 5.58 25.83 39.98
C THR A 570 4.40 24.88 39.84
N ASP A 571 4.26 24.27 38.66
CA ASP A 571 3.20 23.28 38.37
C ASP A 571 3.63 21.85 38.71
N ILE A 572 4.90 21.65 39.09
CA ILE A 572 5.47 20.35 39.42
C ILE A 572 5.54 20.20 40.94
N ASP A 573 5.07 19.07 41.45
CA ASP A 573 5.08 18.77 42.88
C ASP A 573 6.48 18.95 43.47
N GLN A 574 6.58 19.74 44.54
CA GLN A 574 7.83 20.00 45.26
C GLN A 574 7.68 19.59 46.74
N PRO A 575 7.70 18.27 47.05
CA PRO A 575 7.41 17.77 48.41
C PRO A 575 8.38 18.25 49.50
N CYS A 576 9.62 18.58 49.14
CA CYS A 576 10.61 19.20 50.02
C CYS A 576 11.29 20.36 49.27
N PRO A 577 11.90 21.34 49.96
CA PRO A 577 12.62 22.44 49.29
C PRO A 577 13.63 21.91 48.26
N ASP A 578 13.53 22.37 47.01
CA ASP A 578 14.36 21.95 45.87
C ASP A 578 14.36 20.44 45.56
N VAL A 579 13.30 19.74 45.99
CA VAL A 579 13.05 18.33 45.65
C VAL A 579 11.77 18.25 44.85
N PHE A 580 11.89 17.89 43.57
CA PHE A 580 10.78 17.84 42.62
C PHE A 580 10.33 16.41 42.37
N TRP A 581 9.06 16.25 41.97
CA TRP A 581 8.48 14.94 41.77
C TRP A 581 7.52 14.90 40.59
N PHE A 582 7.85 14.11 39.56
CA PHE A 582 7.06 14.03 38.33
C PHE A 582 6.97 12.60 37.79
N PRO A 583 5.95 12.26 36.98
CA PRO A 583 5.83 10.93 36.40
C PRO A 583 6.81 10.75 35.25
N LEU A 584 7.57 9.65 35.20
CA LEU A 584 8.58 9.42 34.16
C LEU A 584 8.35 8.12 33.39
N VAL A 585 8.34 6.98 34.08
CA VAL A 585 8.21 5.64 33.47
C VAL A 585 6.89 4.97 33.88
N SER A 586 6.38 4.06 33.06
CA SER A 586 5.12 3.36 33.32
C SER A 586 5.26 2.30 34.41
N GLU A 587 4.14 1.83 34.98
CA GLU A 587 4.16 0.69 35.90
C GLU A 587 4.69 -0.59 35.21
N THR A 588 4.39 -0.78 33.93
CA THR A 588 4.92 -1.88 33.11
C THR A 588 6.43 -1.83 33.02
N PHE A 589 7.01 -0.65 32.78
CA PHE A 589 8.46 -0.47 32.80
C PHE A 589 9.05 -0.89 34.15
N CYS A 590 8.45 -0.40 35.25
CA CYS A 590 8.96 -0.68 36.58
C CYS A 590 8.93 -2.19 36.88
N LYS A 591 7.82 -2.85 36.55
CA LYS A 591 7.67 -4.29 36.71
C LYS A 591 8.72 -5.06 35.90
N HIS A 592 8.81 -4.79 34.59
CA HIS A 592 9.74 -5.51 33.71
C HIS A 592 11.20 -5.29 34.10
N LEU A 593 11.57 -4.08 34.54
CA LEU A 593 12.93 -3.81 35.03
C LEU A 593 13.23 -4.59 36.31
N ILE A 594 12.29 -4.66 37.26
CA ILE A 594 12.44 -5.50 38.48
C ILE A 594 12.64 -6.98 38.08
N GLU A 595 11.79 -7.48 37.19
CA GLU A 595 11.85 -8.87 36.72
C GLU A 595 13.20 -9.18 36.02
N GLU A 596 13.73 -8.25 35.21
CA GLU A 596 15.07 -8.39 34.60
C GLU A 596 16.21 -8.42 35.62
N VAL A 597 16.24 -7.49 36.58
CA VAL A 597 17.34 -7.44 37.56
C VAL A 597 17.30 -8.62 38.53
N GLU A 598 16.11 -9.11 38.88
CA GLU A 598 15.97 -10.34 39.66
C GLU A 598 16.35 -11.59 38.86
N ASN A 599 16.03 -11.63 37.57
CA ASN A 599 16.47 -12.70 36.66
C ASN A 599 18.00 -12.71 36.49
N TYR A 600 18.64 -11.54 36.45
CA TYR A 600 20.11 -11.45 36.46
C TYR A 600 20.69 -11.94 37.80
N GLY A 601 20.07 -11.56 38.92
CA GLY A 601 20.28 -12.16 40.24
C GLY A 601 21.63 -11.87 40.93
N GLN A 602 22.61 -11.31 40.23
CA GLN A 602 23.95 -11.02 40.78
C GLN A 602 23.97 -9.67 41.53
N TRP A 603 23.19 -9.55 42.59
CA TRP A 603 23.14 -8.38 43.48
C TRP A 603 24.47 -8.15 44.21
N SER A 604 24.81 -6.88 44.48
CA SER A 604 25.97 -6.54 45.31
C SER A 604 25.83 -7.10 46.73
N THR A 605 26.94 -7.19 47.46
CA THR A 605 26.93 -7.57 48.88
C THR A 605 26.47 -6.43 49.79
N GLY A 606 26.48 -5.18 49.31
CA GLY A 606 26.26 -3.98 50.12
C GLY A 606 27.48 -3.57 50.94
N ASP A 607 28.68 -4.04 50.56
CA ASP A 607 29.95 -3.67 51.18
C ASP A 607 30.69 -2.59 50.38
N ASN A 608 31.58 -1.86 51.03
CA ASN A 608 32.35 -0.79 50.37
C ASN A 608 33.25 -1.28 49.23
N TYR A 609 33.52 -2.58 49.12
CA TYR A 609 34.31 -3.13 48.02
C TYR A 609 33.40 -3.91 47.08
N ASP A 610 33.32 -3.45 45.83
CA ASP A 610 32.56 -4.10 44.77
C ASP A 610 33.42 -4.31 43.53
N PRO A 611 33.90 -5.54 43.26
CA PRO A 611 34.76 -5.82 42.12
C PRO A 611 34.05 -5.65 40.76
N ARG A 612 32.73 -5.46 40.74
CA ARG A 612 31.93 -5.23 39.54
C ARG A 612 32.00 -3.76 39.10
N LEU A 613 32.47 -2.87 39.97
CA LEU A 613 32.62 -1.44 39.71
C LEU A 613 34.02 -1.07 39.23
N GLU A 614 34.10 -0.02 38.41
CA GLU A 614 35.37 0.56 37.95
C GLU A 614 36.05 1.28 39.13
N GLY A 615 37.18 0.71 39.60
CA GLY A 615 37.89 1.18 40.80
C GLY A 615 37.58 0.40 42.08
N GLY A 616 36.58 -0.48 42.06
CA GLY A 616 36.36 -1.48 43.11
C GLY A 616 35.85 -0.97 44.46
N TYR A 617 35.63 0.33 44.66
CA TYR A 617 35.27 0.89 45.97
C TYR A 617 34.08 1.85 45.90
N GLU A 618 33.09 1.62 46.77
CA GLU A 618 31.90 2.45 46.94
C GLU A 618 31.88 3.09 48.34
N ASN A 619 31.79 4.42 48.37
CA ASN A 619 31.86 5.17 49.63
C ASN A 619 30.64 4.93 50.53
N VAL A 620 29.48 4.63 49.92
CA VAL A 620 28.20 4.42 50.59
C VAL A 620 27.51 3.26 49.89
N PRO A 621 27.83 2.02 50.26
CA PRO A 621 27.44 0.87 49.46
C PRO A 621 25.96 0.56 49.54
N THR A 622 25.40 0.11 48.42
CA THR A 622 24.03 -0.40 48.32
C THR A 622 23.98 -1.80 47.73
N ARG A 623 22.98 -2.62 48.10
CA ARG A 623 22.65 -3.85 47.39
C ARG A 623 22.00 -3.54 46.06
N ASP A 624 22.79 -3.57 45.00
CA ASP A 624 22.39 -3.05 43.69
C ASP A 624 22.89 -3.87 42.49
N ILE A 625 22.30 -3.52 41.35
CA ILE A 625 22.69 -3.94 40.01
C ILE A 625 22.74 -2.69 39.11
N HIS A 626 23.90 -2.44 38.51
CA HIS A 626 24.10 -1.37 37.55
C HIS A 626 23.57 -1.74 36.17
N MET A 627 23.02 -0.77 35.44
CA MET A 627 22.44 -0.99 34.11
C MET A 627 23.49 -1.49 33.09
N ARG A 628 24.77 -1.14 33.26
CA ARG A 628 25.87 -1.69 32.45
C ARG A 628 26.04 -3.21 32.60
N GLN A 629 25.71 -3.79 33.77
CA GLN A 629 25.87 -5.23 34.04
C GLN A 629 24.85 -6.07 33.27
N ILE A 630 23.68 -5.50 32.97
CA ILE A 630 22.65 -6.14 32.14
C ILE A 630 22.69 -5.66 30.68
N GLY A 631 23.63 -4.79 30.33
CA GLY A 631 23.80 -4.22 28.99
C GLY A 631 22.68 -3.26 28.59
N TRP A 632 22.21 -2.42 29.52
CA TRP A 632 21.10 -1.49 29.31
C TRP A 632 21.45 -0.01 29.53
N GLU A 633 22.72 0.30 29.80
CA GLU A 633 23.19 1.67 30.09
C GLU A 633 22.91 2.67 28.95
N GLU A 634 23.23 2.32 27.70
CA GLU A 634 23.00 3.20 26.55
C GLU A 634 21.52 3.54 26.34
N HIS A 635 20.63 2.57 26.58
CA HIS A 635 19.18 2.79 26.52
C HIS A 635 18.71 3.77 27.59
N TRP A 636 19.24 3.66 28.81
CA TRP A 636 18.94 4.61 29.87
C TRP A 636 19.50 6.01 29.59
N LEU A 637 20.71 6.12 29.06
CA LEU A 637 21.29 7.41 28.65
C LEU A 637 20.44 8.09 27.57
N HIS A 638 19.90 7.32 26.62
CA HIS A 638 18.93 7.85 25.65
C HIS A 638 17.66 8.40 26.34
N ILE A 639 17.14 7.70 27.35
CA ILE A 639 15.98 8.15 28.13
C ILE A 639 16.31 9.43 28.91
N LEU A 640 17.52 9.54 29.49
CA LEU A 640 17.98 10.77 30.15
C LEU A 640 17.99 11.96 29.18
N GLU A 641 18.63 11.80 28.02
CA GLU A 641 18.72 12.88 27.04
C GLU A 641 17.34 13.28 26.49
N LYS A 642 16.47 12.31 26.20
CA LYS A 642 15.18 12.56 25.56
C LYS A 642 14.11 13.08 26.50
N TYR A 643 13.95 12.46 27.68
CA TYR A 643 12.82 12.74 28.58
C TYR A 643 13.23 13.54 29.82
N VAL A 644 14.35 13.19 30.44
CA VAL A 644 14.79 13.86 31.68
C VAL A 644 15.29 15.26 31.38
N HIS A 645 16.08 15.46 30.32
CA HIS A 645 16.61 16.77 29.94
C HIS A 645 15.49 17.81 29.75
N LYS A 646 14.36 17.39 29.17
CA LYS A 646 13.18 18.24 28.98
C LYS A 646 12.57 18.69 30.30
N MET A 647 12.55 17.81 31.30
CA MET A 647 12.08 18.14 32.65
C MET A 647 13.12 18.96 33.40
N GLN A 648 14.40 18.60 33.33
CA GLN A 648 15.53 19.32 33.96
C GLN A 648 15.47 20.82 33.69
N LYS A 649 15.28 21.22 32.43
CA LYS A 649 15.20 22.65 32.04
C LYS A 649 14.05 23.41 32.69
N LYS A 650 12.97 22.70 33.07
CA LYS A 650 11.84 23.28 33.81
C LYS A 650 12.13 23.37 35.30
N LEU A 651 12.78 22.35 35.86
CA LEU A 651 13.06 22.25 37.29
C LEU A 651 14.19 23.20 37.74
N PHE A 652 15.22 23.32 36.93
CA PHE A 652 16.43 24.08 37.26
C PHE A 652 16.67 25.14 36.18
N GLN A 653 15.96 26.25 36.27
CA GLN A 653 16.09 27.33 35.29
C GLN A 653 17.54 27.83 35.21
N GLY A 654 18.10 27.86 34.00
CA GLY A 654 19.50 28.23 33.74
C GLY A 654 20.50 27.08 33.79
N TYR A 655 20.05 25.85 34.08
CA TYR A 655 20.87 24.64 34.02
C TYR A 655 20.59 23.84 32.73
N ASP A 656 21.38 24.13 31.69
CA ASP A 656 21.17 23.64 30.33
C ASP A 656 22.10 22.48 29.91
N ASP A 657 22.94 21.99 30.83
CA ASP A 657 23.86 20.89 30.53
C ASP A 657 23.08 19.63 30.13
N LYS A 658 23.49 18.99 29.03
CA LYS A 658 22.91 17.71 28.62
C LYS A 658 23.13 16.67 29.74
N PRO A 659 22.08 15.97 30.20
CA PRO A 659 22.23 14.99 31.26
C PRO A 659 23.01 13.77 30.75
N TRP A 660 24.02 13.36 31.52
CA TRP A 660 24.73 12.09 31.36
C TRP A 660 24.99 11.49 32.74
N ALA A 661 25.22 10.17 32.80
CA ALA A 661 25.45 9.49 34.08
C ALA A 661 26.28 8.21 33.90
N ARG A 662 27.18 7.94 34.86
CA ARG A 662 27.91 6.66 34.97
C ARG A 662 27.31 5.72 36.02
N MET A 663 26.61 6.28 37.01
CA MET A 663 26.03 5.53 38.11
C MET A 663 24.52 5.45 37.87
N ASN A 664 24.11 4.37 37.21
CA ASN A 664 22.72 4.04 36.87
C ASN A 664 22.44 2.64 37.43
N PHE A 665 21.68 2.53 38.52
CA PHE A 665 21.57 1.26 39.24
C PHE A 665 20.23 1.11 39.95
N VAL A 666 19.74 -0.13 39.99
CA VAL A 666 18.57 -0.51 40.77
C VAL A 666 19.05 -0.97 42.13
N VAL A 667 18.49 -0.39 43.19
CA VAL A 667 18.75 -0.76 44.58
C VAL A 667 17.58 -1.58 45.13
N ARG A 668 17.91 -2.59 45.93
CA ARG A 668 16.93 -3.42 46.65
C ARG A 668 17.11 -3.32 48.15
N TYR A 669 16.07 -2.84 48.85
CA TYR A 669 16.04 -2.82 50.31
C TYR A 669 15.14 -3.92 50.86
N LYS A 670 15.66 -4.71 51.80
CA LYS A 670 14.91 -5.73 52.55
C LYS A 670 15.29 -5.73 54.04
N PRO A 671 14.35 -6.09 54.95
CA PRO A 671 14.61 -6.16 56.39
C PRO A 671 15.78 -7.07 56.79
N ASP A 672 15.95 -8.18 56.07
CA ASP A 672 16.92 -9.25 56.33
C ASP A 672 18.24 -9.09 55.53
N GLU A 673 18.32 -8.08 54.67
CA GLU A 673 19.51 -7.76 53.88
C GLU A 673 20.03 -6.38 54.29
N GLN A 674 19.90 -5.39 53.41
CA GLN A 674 20.16 -3.98 53.71
C GLN A 674 18.82 -3.24 53.76
N PRO A 675 18.30 -2.87 54.94
CA PRO A 675 16.99 -2.24 55.04
C PRO A 675 17.00 -0.73 54.85
N SER A 676 18.15 -0.08 55.03
CA SER A 676 18.28 1.39 55.08
C SER A 676 19.60 1.85 54.49
N LEU A 677 19.74 3.16 54.27
CA LEU A 677 20.98 3.78 53.82
C LEU A 677 21.31 4.98 54.70
N ARG A 678 22.53 5.01 55.24
CA ARG A 678 22.98 6.08 56.15
C ARG A 678 22.97 7.47 55.48
N PRO A 679 22.94 8.57 56.25
CA PRO A 679 23.06 9.93 55.70
C PRO A 679 24.29 10.11 54.80
N HIS A 680 24.10 10.62 53.59
CA HIS A 680 25.17 10.86 52.62
C HIS A 680 24.81 11.97 51.60
N HIS A 681 25.82 12.33 50.80
CA HIS A 681 25.67 13.12 49.57
C HIS A 681 25.97 12.24 48.37
N ASP A 682 25.31 12.54 47.27
CA ASP A 682 25.57 11.87 46.01
C ASP A 682 26.70 12.56 45.25
N ALA A 683 27.47 11.78 44.51
CA ALA A 683 28.45 12.30 43.57
C ALA A 683 27.76 12.71 42.26
N SER A 684 26.84 13.68 42.34
CA SER A 684 26.04 14.19 41.22
C SER A 684 25.82 15.68 41.33
N SER A 685 25.53 16.34 40.20
CA SER A 685 24.93 17.68 40.23
C SER A 685 23.51 17.59 40.77
N TYR A 686 22.73 16.65 40.22
CA TYR A 686 21.43 16.26 40.75
C TYR A 686 21.22 14.75 40.61
N THR A 687 20.40 14.19 41.50
CA THR A 687 20.07 12.77 41.54
C THR A 687 18.62 12.55 41.12
N ILE A 688 18.38 11.47 40.39
CA ILE A 688 17.06 10.94 40.08
C ILE A 688 16.85 9.68 40.89
N ASN A 689 15.71 9.58 41.57
CA ASN A 689 15.30 8.41 42.33
C ASN A 689 13.86 8.03 41.97
N ILE A 690 13.70 6.88 41.31
CA ILE A 690 12.41 6.39 40.81
C ILE A 690 11.94 5.25 41.70
N GLY A 691 10.74 5.36 42.27
CA GLY A 691 10.10 4.24 42.95
C GLY A 691 9.63 3.19 41.95
N LEU A 692 10.12 1.94 42.02
CA LEU A 692 9.77 0.90 41.07
C LEU A 692 8.61 0.01 41.54
N ASN A 693 8.28 0.00 42.84
CA ASN A 693 7.16 -0.78 43.37
C ASN A 693 6.42 -0.03 44.49
N GLN A 694 5.29 -0.58 44.94
CA GLN A 694 4.26 0.16 45.66
C GLN A 694 4.39 0.02 47.19
N PRO A 695 4.49 1.14 47.94
CA PRO A 695 4.44 1.11 49.40
C PRO A 695 3.07 0.65 49.91
N GLY A 696 3.06 -0.10 51.00
CA GLY A 696 1.86 -0.70 51.61
C GLY A 696 1.38 -1.98 50.94
N LYS A 697 1.77 -2.23 49.68
CA LYS A 697 1.46 -3.47 48.94
C LYS A 697 2.68 -4.39 48.86
N ASP A 698 3.80 -3.87 48.37
CA ASP A 698 5.01 -4.67 48.11
C ASP A 698 6.04 -4.55 49.25
N TYR A 699 5.98 -3.46 50.04
CA TYR A 699 6.81 -3.23 51.21
C TYR A 699 6.17 -2.28 52.23
N LYS A 700 6.64 -2.29 53.48
CA LYS A 700 6.31 -1.29 54.53
C LYS A 700 7.55 -0.56 55.02
N GLY A 701 7.35 0.66 55.55
CA GLY A 701 8.45 1.55 55.89
C GLY A 701 9.10 2.13 54.62
N GLY A 702 10.38 2.46 54.70
CA GLY A 702 11.12 3.02 53.57
C GLY A 702 10.83 4.50 53.32
N GLY A 703 11.37 4.99 52.20
CA GLY A 703 11.33 6.39 51.82
C GLY A 703 12.73 7.03 51.83
N ILE A 704 12.74 8.35 51.68
CA ILE A 704 13.95 9.18 51.69
C ILE A 704 13.68 10.32 52.67
N ARG A 705 14.65 10.64 53.53
CA ARG A 705 14.60 11.83 54.39
C ARG A 705 15.75 12.76 54.05
N TYR A 706 15.43 14.03 53.82
CA TYR A 706 16.39 15.10 53.61
C TYR A 706 16.66 15.80 54.96
N ASN A 707 17.80 15.50 55.56
CA ASN A 707 18.11 15.81 56.97
C ASN A 707 18.07 17.32 57.24
N ARG A 708 18.63 18.13 56.35
CA ARG A 708 18.68 19.60 56.49
C ARG A 708 17.29 20.24 56.59
N TYR A 709 16.30 19.66 55.91
CA TYR A 709 14.94 20.21 55.83
C TYR A 709 13.96 19.50 56.77
N ASN A 710 14.40 18.46 57.48
CA ASN A 710 13.54 17.55 58.24
C ASN A 710 12.29 17.11 57.45
N CYS A 711 12.48 16.84 56.15
CA CYS A 711 11.42 16.52 55.22
C CYS A 711 11.62 15.11 54.68
N SER A 712 10.54 14.34 54.57
CA SER A 712 10.58 12.93 54.15
C SER A 712 9.57 12.64 53.06
N ILE A 713 9.97 11.79 52.11
CA ILE A 713 9.11 11.24 51.06
C ILE A 713 8.98 9.73 51.34
N VAL A 714 7.84 9.32 51.90
CA VAL A 714 7.59 7.93 52.35
C VAL A 714 6.57 7.18 51.49
N ASN A 715 5.66 7.90 50.84
CA ASN A 715 4.62 7.32 49.97
C ASN A 715 5.01 7.45 48.50
N THR A 716 6.11 6.81 48.10
CA THR A 716 6.56 6.85 46.70
C THR A 716 5.51 6.27 45.74
N ARG A 717 5.35 6.93 44.59
CA ARG A 717 4.42 6.59 43.50
C ARG A 717 5.22 5.79 42.47
N VAL A 718 4.69 4.66 42.01
CA VAL A 718 5.38 3.79 41.06
C VAL A 718 5.63 4.54 39.76
N GLY A 719 6.88 4.53 39.28
CA GLY A 719 7.28 5.17 38.04
C GLY A 719 7.45 6.69 38.09
N TRP A 720 7.26 7.31 39.27
CA TRP A 720 7.52 8.73 39.48
C TRP A 720 8.97 8.96 39.93
N ALA A 721 9.60 9.95 39.31
CA ALA A 721 10.98 10.35 39.56
C ALA A 721 11.04 11.49 40.58
N VAL A 722 11.66 11.22 41.73
CA VAL A 722 12.09 12.26 42.68
C VAL A 722 13.43 12.80 42.20
N VAL A 723 13.54 14.12 42.08
CA VAL A 723 14.74 14.81 41.60
C VAL A 723 15.20 15.85 42.62
N SER A 724 16.46 15.74 43.05
CA SER A 724 17.05 16.66 44.04
C SER A 724 18.54 16.90 43.76
N PRO A 725 19.12 18.07 44.12
CA PRO A 725 20.56 18.29 44.07
C PRO A 725 21.35 17.21 44.83
N GLY A 726 22.49 16.76 44.29
CA GLY A 726 23.27 15.66 44.90
C GLY A 726 24.26 16.12 45.97
N ARG A 727 24.87 17.29 45.75
CA ARG A 727 25.96 17.83 46.58
C ARG A 727 25.51 18.99 47.48
N VAL A 728 26.25 19.19 48.56
CA VAL A 728 26.22 20.34 49.50
C VAL A 728 24.92 20.46 50.33
N THR A 729 23.76 20.55 49.70
CA THR A 729 22.54 21.06 50.33
C THR A 729 21.55 19.97 50.75
N HIS A 730 21.57 18.82 50.10
CA HIS A 730 20.59 17.74 50.28
C HIS A 730 21.24 16.48 50.86
N LEU A 731 21.86 16.63 52.04
CA LEU A 731 22.26 15.47 52.84
C LEU A 731 21.00 14.65 53.14
N HIS A 732 20.97 13.40 52.72
CA HIS A 732 19.78 12.56 52.80
C HIS A 732 20.09 11.14 53.24
N GLU A 733 19.08 10.46 53.79
CA GLU A 733 19.14 9.07 54.24
C GLU A 733 17.99 8.25 53.65
N GLY A 734 18.26 6.97 53.39
CA GLY A 734 17.26 5.98 53.02
C GLY A 734 16.61 5.40 54.27
N LEU A 735 15.33 5.70 54.49
CA LEU A 735 14.60 5.21 55.66
C LEU A 735 14.44 3.68 55.60
N ALA A 736 14.35 3.04 56.77
CA ALA A 736 14.34 1.58 56.87
C ALA A 736 13.06 0.96 56.28
N THR A 737 13.23 0.03 55.34
CA THR A 737 12.18 -0.92 54.93
C THR A 737 11.99 -1.96 56.02
N THR A 738 10.79 -2.05 56.58
CA THR A 738 10.48 -2.90 57.74
C THR A 738 9.79 -4.21 57.38
N GLU A 739 9.19 -4.31 56.20
CA GLU A 739 8.54 -5.52 55.68
C GLU A 739 8.59 -5.51 54.14
N GLY A 740 8.61 -6.69 53.52
CA GLY A 740 8.61 -6.84 52.06
C GLY A 740 9.92 -6.42 51.40
N THR A 741 9.87 -6.03 50.13
CA THR A 741 11.05 -5.62 49.36
C THR A 741 10.77 -4.31 48.63
N ARG A 742 11.63 -3.31 48.81
CA ARG A 742 11.54 -2.02 48.12
C ARG A 742 12.58 -1.93 47.01
N TYR A 743 12.15 -1.61 45.80
CA TYR A 743 13.03 -1.36 44.67
C TYR A 743 12.99 0.11 44.26
N ILE A 744 14.16 0.69 44.02
CA ILE A 744 14.30 2.03 43.45
C ILE A 744 15.33 2.02 42.32
N PHE A 745 15.14 2.86 41.31
CA PHE A 745 16.14 3.12 40.29
C PHE A 745 16.78 4.49 40.56
N VAL A 746 18.08 4.49 40.80
CA VAL A 746 18.86 5.69 41.12
C VAL A 746 19.78 6.03 39.96
N THR A 747 19.89 7.33 39.68
CA THR A 747 20.84 7.87 38.70
C THR A 747 21.52 9.12 39.23
N PHE A 748 22.86 9.12 39.20
CA PHE A 748 23.67 10.29 39.52
C PHE A 748 23.99 11.06 38.23
N VAL A 749 23.27 12.15 38.01
CA VAL A 749 23.38 12.93 36.76
C VAL A 749 24.44 14.01 36.90
N ASN A 750 25.26 14.14 35.85
CA ASN A 750 26.35 15.10 35.72
C ASN A 750 27.26 15.09 36.97
N PRO A 751 27.94 13.95 37.26
CA PRO A 751 28.81 13.76 38.43
C PRO A 751 30.03 14.68 38.45
#